data_AF-A0A9N7N044-F1
#
_entry.id   AF-A0A9N7N044-F1
#
_cell.length_a   1.000
_cell.length_b   1.000
_cell.length_c   1.000
_cell.angle_alpha   90.00
_cell.angle_beta   90.00
_cell.angle_gamma   90.00
#
_symmetry.space_group_name_H-M   'P 1'
#
loop_
_entity.id
_entity.type
_entity.pdbx_description
1 polymer ?
#
loop_
_entity_poly.entity_id
_entity_poly.type
_entity_poly.pdbx_seq_one_letter_code
_entity_poly.pdbx_strand_id
1 'polypeptide(L)'
;MESSRMIWLPIFLLLLVDNCGLVMSASDYLIGLGSYDITGPAADVNMMGYANTDQIASGVHFRLRARTFIVAERQQGNRVVFVNLDACMASQLVTIKVLERLKARYGNLYTESNVAISGIHTHAGPGGYLQYIVYIVTSLGFVRQSFDALVDGIEQSIVQAHDNLRPGSIYVKTGELLDAGVNRSPSAYLNNPSAERSKYKYDVDKDMTLLKFVDDEWGPIGSFNWFATHGTSMSRTNSLVSGDNKGAAARFMEDWFDKNHGGFGSISFNKSKLNEIPRRVSNIIPVVKDNYNKLLERAASFKSSSGKSTTKFISLEARVRSANQQANTRPRFVSAFCQTNCGDVSPNVLGAFCLDTGLPCDFNHSTCGGKNELCYGRGPGYPDEFESTRIIGERQFRKAVELFNGASEKLDGKIDFRHTFVDFSKLNVSKGSEVVKTCPAAMGFAFAAGTTDGPGAFDFKQGDDKGNPFWKLVRNLLKTPDKEQVECQNPKPILLDTGEMKQPYDWAPSILPLQILRIGQLVILSVPGEFTTMAGRRLRNAVKEALISGDSKMFGSNVRVVIAGLTNTYSQYVTTFEEYQIQRYEGASTLYGPHTLSGYIQEFEKLASALVSGKPVERGPQPPDLLDKQISLLTPVVVDATPPGVKFGDVSSDVPENSTFTRGNDNVTVIFWSACPRNDLLTEGTFALVEMLKEKDTWLPVYDDDDFCLRFKWSRPSKLSPQSHAAIEWLIPKEAEPGVYRITHFGAAKSILGSIERFKGSSSAFVVA
;
A
#
# COMPACT_ATOMS: atom_id res chain seq x y z
N MET A 1 -94.05 -16.15 26.84
CA MET A 1 -93.43 -16.40 28.15
C MET A 1 -91.95 -16.64 27.93
N GLU A 2 -91.15 -15.79 28.56
CA GLU A 2 -89.96 -16.17 29.33
C GLU A 2 -88.88 -17.07 28.69
N SER A 3 -87.71 -16.44 28.51
CA SER A 3 -86.48 -16.75 29.25
C SER A 3 -85.97 -18.20 29.28
N SER A 4 -84.77 -18.32 28.69
CA SER A 4 -83.55 -18.90 29.28
C SER A 4 -83.08 -20.32 28.95
N ARG A 5 -81.78 -20.31 28.54
CA ARG A 5 -80.70 -21.31 28.69
C ARG A 5 -80.62 -22.40 27.61
N MET A 6 -79.61 -22.35 26.74
CA MET A 6 -78.22 -22.78 27.03
C MET A 6 -77.29 -22.54 25.81
N ILE A 7 -76.30 -21.68 26.03
CA ILE A 7 -74.91 -21.67 25.55
C ILE A 7 -74.57 -22.61 24.37
N TRP A 8 -74.25 -22.02 23.21
CA TRP A 8 -73.29 -22.56 22.25
C TRP A 8 -72.19 -21.51 22.02
N LEU A 9 -70.94 -21.92 22.29
CA LEU A 9 -69.72 -21.09 22.26
C LEU A 9 -69.32 -20.66 20.82
N PRO A 10 -68.62 -19.51 20.68
CA PRO A 10 -68.32 -18.89 19.39
C PRO A 10 -66.97 -19.32 18.76
N ILE A 11 -66.95 -19.27 17.43
CA ILE A 11 -66.01 -18.57 16.53
C ILE A 11 -64.66 -18.11 17.14
N PHE A 12 -63.59 -18.27 16.33
CA PHE A 12 -62.26 -17.63 16.38
C PHE A 12 -61.16 -18.36 17.18
N LEU A 13 -60.54 -19.39 16.59
CA LEU A 13 -59.08 -19.66 16.66
C LEU A 13 -58.76 -20.93 15.86
N LEU A 14 -58.17 -20.79 14.66
CA LEU A 14 -57.25 -21.74 13.98
C LEU A 14 -57.13 -21.45 12.47
N LEU A 15 -56.81 -20.20 12.13
CA LEU A 15 -56.18 -19.81 10.86
C LEU A 15 -54.97 -18.95 11.21
N LEU A 16 -53.98 -19.54 11.88
CA LEU A 16 -52.65 -18.97 12.11
C LEU A 16 -51.62 -20.10 12.13
N VAL A 17 -51.41 -20.71 10.97
CA VAL A 17 -50.07 -21.16 10.56
C VAL A 17 -49.85 -20.50 9.21
N ASP A 18 -49.81 -19.17 9.25
CA ASP A 18 -49.25 -18.39 8.16
C ASP A 18 -47.78 -18.77 8.06
N ASN A 19 -47.39 -19.21 6.88
CA ASN A 19 -46.04 -19.48 6.46
C ASN A 19 -45.27 -18.16 6.40
N CYS A 20 -45.07 -17.52 7.56
CA CYS A 20 -44.18 -16.38 7.72
C CYS A 20 -42.77 -16.93 7.92
N GLY A 21 -42.25 -17.58 6.88
CA GLY A 21 -40.81 -17.61 6.71
C GLY A 21 -40.38 -16.15 6.59
N LEU A 22 -39.64 -15.65 7.58
CA LEU A 22 -38.87 -14.43 7.40
C LEU A 22 -38.04 -14.61 6.13
N VAL A 23 -38.50 -14.03 5.02
CA VAL A 23 -37.62 -13.74 3.90
C VAL A 23 -36.71 -12.64 4.42
N MET A 24 -35.60 -13.04 5.03
CA MET A 24 -34.46 -12.14 5.17
C MET A 24 -34.21 -11.62 3.76
N SER A 25 -34.39 -10.30 3.56
CA SER A 25 -34.12 -9.66 2.28
C SER A 25 -32.72 -10.05 1.85
N ALA A 26 -32.62 -10.90 0.83
CA ALA A 26 -31.35 -11.42 0.37
C ALA A 26 -30.49 -10.24 -0.08
N SER A 27 -29.24 -10.13 0.38
CA SER A 27 -28.39 -9.02 -0.04
C SER A 27 -28.22 -9.02 -1.57
N ASP A 28 -28.30 -7.83 -2.19
CA ASP A 28 -28.26 -7.64 -3.65
C ASP A 28 -26.86 -7.83 -4.24
N TYR A 29 -25.83 -7.80 -3.40
CA TYR A 29 -24.44 -7.96 -3.83
C TYR A 29 -23.88 -9.35 -3.51
N LEU A 30 -22.98 -9.79 -4.40
CA LEU A 30 -21.96 -10.79 -4.13
C LEU A 30 -20.64 -10.06 -3.83
N ILE A 31 -19.96 -10.45 -2.77
CA ILE A 31 -18.69 -9.89 -2.31
C ILE A 31 -17.66 -11.00 -2.29
N GLY A 32 -16.49 -10.73 -2.87
CA GLY A 32 -15.36 -11.65 -2.89
C GLY A 32 -14.07 -10.91 -2.56
N LEU A 33 -13.29 -11.44 -1.63
CA LEU A 33 -12.05 -10.82 -1.13
C LEU A 33 -10.87 -11.77 -1.30
N GLY A 34 -9.70 -11.22 -1.62
CA GLY A 34 -8.46 -11.99 -1.81
C GLY A 34 -7.22 -11.18 -1.42
N SER A 35 -6.16 -11.88 -1.01
CA SER A 35 -4.89 -11.25 -0.63
C SER A 35 -3.72 -12.16 -1.01
N TYR A 36 -2.75 -11.62 -1.74
CA TYR A 36 -1.59 -12.39 -2.20
C TYR A 36 -0.28 -11.60 -2.06
N ASP A 37 0.82 -12.30 -1.80
CA ASP A 37 2.16 -11.71 -1.73
C ASP A 37 2.64 -11.17 -3.09
N ILE A 38 3.06 -9.90 -3.11
CA ILE A 38 3.66 -9.20 -4.28
C ILE A 38 5.08 -8.71 -3.96
N THR A 39 5.70 -9.22 -2.90
CA THR A 39 7.05 -8.83 -2.48
C THR A 39 8.05 -9.19 -3.59
N GLY A 40 8.66 -8.15 -4.17
CA GLY A 40 9.71 -8.31 -5.16
C GLY A 40 11.08 -8.64 -4.54
N PRO A 41 12.17 -8.45 -5.30
CA PRO A 41 13.53 -8.77 -4.84
C PRO A 41 13.94 -7.93 -3.62
N ALA A 42 14.31 -8.63 -2.54
CA ALA A 42 14.73 -8.03 -1.27
C ALA A 42 16.24 -7.73 -1.17
N ALA A 43 16.96 -7.75 -2.29
CA ALA A 43 18.38 -7.43 -2.35
C ALA A 43 18.74 -6.79 -3.70
N ASP A 44 19.71 -5.88 -3.72
CA ASP A 44 20.39 -5.35 -4.92
C ASP A 44 19.53 -4.57 -5.92
N VAL A 45 18.27 -4.33 -5.60
CA VAL A 45 17.33 -3.59 -6.44
C VAL A 45 17.01 -2.27 -5.79
N ASN A 46 17.15 -1.18 -6.53
CA ASN A 46 16.77 0.14 -6.03
C ASN A 46 15.28 0.19 -5.68
N MET A 47 14.97 0.91 -4.62
CA MET A 47 13.59 1.10 -4.16
C MET A 47 12.90 2.16 -5.03
N MET A 48 11.60 2.02 -5.22
CA MET A 48 10.79 2.93 -6.02
C MET A 48 10.22 4.06 -5.16
N GLY A 49 10.36 5.30 -5.61
CA GLY A 49 9.79 6.48 -4.96
C GLY A 49 10.76 7.64 -4.87
N TYR A 50 11.79 7.54 -4.02
CA TYR A 50 12.73 8.63 -3.73
C TYR A 50 13.70 9.00 -4.85
N ALA A 51 13.73 8.23 -5.94
CA ALA A 51 14.68 8.40 -7.04
C ALA A 51 16.16 8.46 -6.57
N ASN A 52 16.49 7.72 -5.50
CA ASN A 52 17.81 7.68 -4.90
C ASN A 52 18.58 6.42 -5.35
N THR A 53 19.69 6.60 -6.07
CA THR A 53 20.54 5.49 -6.54
C THR A 53 21.20 4.70 -5.41
N ASP A 54 21.33 5.30 -4.22
CA ASP A 54 21.92 4.65 -3.05
C ASP A 54 20.88 3.88 -2.22
N GLN A 55 19.60 4.10 -2.49
CA GLN A 55 18.51 3.39 -1.80
C GLN A 55 18.28 2.03 -2.46
N ILE A 56 19.04 1.04 -2.01
CA ILE A 56 19.04 -0.32 -2.54
C ILE A 56 18.45 -1.26 -1.49
N ALA A 57 17.52 -2.12 -1.91
CA ALA A 57 16.95 -3.14 -1.04
C ALA A 57 18.06 -4.04 -0.48
N SER A 58 18.00 -4.30 0.83
CA SER A 58 18.94 -5.14 1.59
C SER A 58 18.21 -5.93 2.68
N GLY A 59 16.94 -6.28 2.44
CA GLY A 59 16.13 -7.05 3.38
C GLY A 59 14.64 -6.75 3.30
N VAL A 60 13.91 -7.25 4.29
CA VAL A 60 12.46 -7.11 4.45
C VAL A 60 12.18 -6.66 5.88
N HIS A 61 11.38 -5.60 6.01
CA HIS A 61 10.75 -5.22 7.27
C HIS A 61 9.43 -5.98 7.42
N PHE A 62 8.54 -5.88 6.43
CA PHE A 62 7.39 -6.78 6.31
C PHE A 62 6.96 -6.90 4.84
N ARG A 63 6.26 -7.99 4.50
CA ARG A 63 5.86 -8.33 3.12
C ARG A 63 4.88 -7.32 2.52
N LEU A 64 4.88 -7.26 1.19
CA LEU A 64 3.99 -6.44 0.38
C LEU A 64 2.84 -7.30 -0.15
N ARG A 65 1.59 -6.83 -0.09
CA ARG A 65 0.40 -7.56 -0.56
C ARG A 65 -0.38 -6.85 -1.66
N ALA A 66 -0.94 -7.62 -2.58
CA ALA A 66 -2.09 -7.21 -3.38
C ALA A 66 -3.37 -7.64 -2.66
N ARG A 67 -4.25 -6.68 -2.37
CA ARG A 67 -5.54 -6.92 -1.71
C ARG A 67 -6.68 -6.59 -2.66
N THR A 68 -7.48 -7.59 -3.00
CA THR A 68 -8.55 -7.49 -4.00
C THR A 68 -9.93 -7.54 -3.38
N PHE A 69 -10.81 -6.69 -3.89
CA PHE A 69 -12.21 -6.56 -3.53
C PHE A 69 -13.05 -6.65 -4.80
N ILE A 70 -13.88 -7.69 -4.91
CA ILE A 70 -14.85 -7.86 -5.99
C ILE A 70 -16.24 -7.63 -5.41
N VAL A 71 -17.00 -6.76 -6.06
CA VAL A 71 -18.42 -6.58 -5.78
C VAL A 71 -19.18 -6.81 -7.08
N ALA A 72 -20.17 -7.70 -7.05
CA ALA A 72 -20.97 -8.07 -8.21
C ALA A 72 -22.46 -8.06 -7.89
N GLU A 73 -23.30 -7.79 -8.87
CA GLU A 73 -24.74 -7.95 -8.75
C GLU A 73 -25.13 -9.44 -8.79
N ARG A 74 -26.09 -9.85 -7.96
CA ARG A 74 -26.45 -11.27 -7.76
C ARG A 74 -27.05 -11.96 -9.01
N GLN A 75 -27.70 -11.23 -9.91
CA GLN A 75 -28.39 -11.78 -11.09
C GLN A 75 -27.56 -11.66 -12.38
N GLN A 76 -26.32 -12.21 -12.40
CA GLN A 76 -25.40 -12.11 -13.56
C GLN A 76 -25.19 -10.66 -14.07
N GLY A 77 -25.27 -9.68 -13.16
CA GLY A 77 -25.15 -8.27 -13.52
C GLY A 77 -23.71 -7.75 -13.50
N ASN A 78 -23.59 -6.43 -13.43
CA ASN A 78 -22.30 -5.77 -13.43
C ASN A 78 -21.47 -6.17 -12.21
N ARG A 79 -20.15 -6.13 -12.39
CA ARG A 79 -19.19 -6.31 -11.30
C ARG A 79 -18.04 -5.35 -11.44
N VAL A 80 -17.46 -4.98 -10.32
CA VAL A 80 -16.24 -4.17 -10.22
C VAL A 80 -15.19 -4.91 -9.41
N VAL A 81 -13.94 -4.74 -9.79
CA VAL A 81 -12.77 -5.28 -9.11
C VAL A 81 -11.88 -4.09 -8.73
N PHE A 82 -11.53 -3.99 -7.46
CA PHE A 82 -10.54 -3.05 -6.99
C PHE A 82 -9.38 -3.80 -6.32
N VAL A 83 -8.17 -3.57 -6.82
CA VAL A 83 -6.93 -4.12 -6.27
C VAL A 83 -6.11 -3.01 -5.65
N ASN A 84 -5.83 -3.11 -4.36
CA ASN A 84 -4.95 -2.19 -3.63
C ASN A 84 -3.60 -2.87 -3.37
N LEU A 85 -2.52 -2.29 -3.89
CA LEU A 85 -1.17 -2.84 -3.87
C LEU A 85 -0.33 -2.14 -2.81
N ASP A 86 0.39 -2.92 -2.00
CA ASP A 86 1.51 -2.43 -1.21
C ASP A 86 2.71 -2.13 -2.12
N ALA A 87 2.54 -1.18 -3.05
CA ALA A 87 3.53 -0.72 -4.02
C ALA A 87 3.50 0.80 -4.14
N CYS A 88 4.54 1.38 -4.76
CA CYS A 88 4.65 2.83 -4.93
C CYS A 88 3.55 3.38 -5.86
N MET A 89 3.24 2.71 -6.96
CA MET A 89 2.17 3.12 -7.88
C MET A 89 1.71 1.93 -8.71
N ALA A 90 0.54 2.06 -9.35
CA ALA A 90 0.18 1.16 -10.44
C ALA A 90 1.09 1.38 -11.67
N SER A 91 1.19 0.35 -12.52
CA SER A 91 1.98 0.39 -13.75
C SER A 91 1.10 0.03 -14.94
N GLN A 92 1.14 0.85 -16.00
CA GLN A 92 0.43 0.57 -17.25
C GLN A 92 0.78 -0.81 -17.79
N LEU A 93 2.05 -1.20 -17.73
CA LEU A 93 2.51 -2.47 -18.25
C LEU A 93 2.01 -3.65 -17.40
N VAL A 94 2.03 -3.50 -16.07
CA VAL A 94 1.46 -4.51 -15.15
C VAL A 94 -0.04 -4.64 -15.40
N THR A 95 -0.77 -3.52 -15.51
CA THR A 95 -2.21 -3.51 -15.79
C THR A 95 -2.54 -4.21 -17.11
N ILE A 96 -1.80 -3.92 -18.19
CA ILE A 96 -1.98 -4.59 -19.49
C ILE A 96 -1.81 -6.12 -19.34
N LYS A 97 -0.73 -6.58 -18.71
CA LYS A 97 -0.46 -8.02 -18.58
C LYS A 97 -1.40 -8.75 -17.63
N VAL A 98 -1.85 -8.10 -16.56
CA VAL A 98 -2.91 -8.65 -15.70
C VAL A 98 -4.21 -8.81 -16.49
N LEU A 99 -4.64 -7.77 -17.23
CA LEU A 99 -5.87 -7.83 -18.02
C LEU A 99 -5.80 -8.89 -19.14
N GLU A 100 -4.65 -9.09 -19.78
CA GLU A 100 -4.44 -10.18 -20.74
C GLU A 100 -4.66 -11.56 -20.11
N ARG A 101 -4.08 -11.80 -18.92
CA ARG A 101 -4.24 -13.08 -18.20
C ARG A 101 -5.66 -13.30 -17.71
N LEU A 102 -6.29 -12.26 -17.16
CA LEU A 102 -7.70 -12.32 -16.75
C LEU A 102 -8.61 -12.58 -17.94
N LYS A 103 -8.33 -11.98 -19.11
CA LYS A 103 -9.08 -12.24 -20.34
C LYS A 103 -8.93 -13.68 -20.81
N ALA A 104 -7.73 -14.24 -20.75
CA ALA A 104 -7.49 -15.65 -21.08
C ALA A 104 -8.24 -16.61 -20.13
N ARG A 105 -8.36 -16.26 -18.84
CA ARG A 105 -9.01 -17.09 -17.82
C ARG A 105 -10.53 -16.94 -17.77
N TYR A 106 -11.04 -15.71 -17.88
CA TYR A 106 -12.44 -15.35 -17.60
C TYR A 106 -13.15 -14.68 -18.78
N GLY A 107 -12.55 -14.64 -19.97
CA GLY A 107 -13.12 -13.96 -21.14
C GLY A 107 -13.28 -12.46 -20.90
N ASN A 108 -14.45 -11.89 -21.23
CA ASN A 108 -14.70 -10.45 -21.08
C ASN A 108 -15.25 -10.06 -19.70
N LEU A 109 -15.15 -10.93 -18.70
CA LEU A 109 -15.69 -10.68 -17.36
C LEU A 109 -14.93 -9.57 -16.62
N TYR A 110 -13.62 -9.51 -16.84
CA TYR A 110 -12.70 -8.54 -16.23
C TYR A 110 -11.95 -7.81 -17.34
N THR A 111 -12.18 -6.51 -17.46
CA THR A 111 -11.65 -5.64 -18.50
C THR A 111 -11.13 -4.35 -17.88
N GLU A 112 -10.48 -3.50 -18.66
CA GLU A 112 -10.08 -2.16 -18.25
C GLU A 112 -11.26 -1.30 -17.75
N SER A 113 -12.50 -1.67 -18.11
CA SER A 113 -13.67 -0.89 -17.73
C SER A 113 -14.06 -1.11 -16.27
N ASN A 114 -13.82 -2.30 -15.72
CA ASN A 114 -14.29 -2.69 -14.39
C ASN A 114 -13.22 -3.20 -13.43
N VAL A 115 -11.95 -3.21 -13.85
CA VAL A 115 -10.80 -3.52 -12.99
C VAL A 115 -10.02 -2.23 -12.72
N ALA A 116 -9.81 -1.91 -11.45
CA ALA A 116 -8.94 -0.84 -10.98
C ALA A 116 -7.78 -1.43 -10.17
N ILE A 117 -6.55 -1.02 -10.47
CA ILE A 117 -5.34 -1.44 -9.74
C ILE A 117 -4.65 -0.18 -9.21
N SER A 118 -4.52 -0.03 -7.90
CA SER A 118 -4.01 1.20 -7.24
C SER A 118 -2.88 0.89 -6.27
N GLY A 119 -1.85 1.74 -6.22
CA GLY A 119 -0.76 1.63 -5.25
C GLY A 119 -1.00 2.45 -3.99
N ILE A 120 -0.63 1.94 -2.81
CA ILE A 120 -0.66 2.69 -1.55
C ILE A 120 0.39 3.79 -1.46
N HIS A 121 1.29 3.87 -2.44
CA HIS A 121 2.38 4.83 -2.48
C HIS A 121 3.43 4.67 -1.37
N THR A 122 3.80 3.41 -1.08
CA THR A 122 5.01 3.12 -0.29
C THR A 122 6.27 3.44 -1.12
N HIS A 123 7.21 4.18 -0.54
CA HIS A 123 8.53 4.45 -1.11
C HIS A 123 9.58 3.41 -0.69
N ALA A 124 9.13 2.34 -0.03
CA ALA A 124 9.95 1.25 0.48
C ALA A 124 9.66 -0.10 -0.22
N GLY A 125 9.22 -0.08 -1.48
CA GLY A 125 9.11 -1.28 -2.33
C GLY A 125 10.19 -1.35 -3.43
N PRO A 126 10.57 -2.54 -3.93
CA PRO A 126 11.54 -2.65 -5.02
C PRO A 126 11.00 -2.06 -6.34
N GLY A 127 11.88 -1.40 -7.10
CA GLY A 127 11.56 -0.74 -8.36
C GLY A 127 11.65 -1.63 -9.61
N GLY A 128 11.74 -0.97 -10.77
CA GLY A 128 11.97 -1.63 -12.06
C GLY A 128 10.76 -2.31 -12.71
N TYR A 129 9.51 -1.98 -12.34
CA TYR A 129 8.29 -2.59 -12.90
C TYR A 129 7.45 -1.63 -13.78
N LEU A 130 7.91 -0.39 -13.94
CA LEU A 130 7.33 0.60 -14.85
C LEU A 130 8.01 0.50 -16.22
N GLN A 131 7.34 0.97 -17.27
CA GLN A 131 7.82 0.77 -18.64
C GLN A 131 8.46 1.97 -19.31
N TYR A 132 8.25 3.18 -18.80
CA TYR A 132 8.77 4.41 -19.40
C TYR A 132 10.13 4.78 -18.83
N ILE A 133 11.03 5.34 -19.66
CA ILE A 133 12.44 5.57 -19.31
C ILE A 133 12.58 6.33 -17.99
N VAL A 134 11.81 7.41 -17.80
CA VAL A 134 11.96 8.29 -16.64
C VAL A 134 11.81 7.56 -15.30
N TYR A 135 11.05 6.46 -15.27
CA TYR A 135 10.78 5.69 -14.07
C TYR A 135 11.76 4.54 -13.82
N ILE A 136 12.57 4.16 -14.81
CA ILE A 136 13.49 3.03 -14.70
C ILE A 136 14.96 3.44 -14.60
N VAL A 137 15.30 4.71 -14.85
CA VAL A 137 16.70 5.21 -14.77
C VAL A 137 17.32 4.87 -13.41
N THR A 138 16.62 5.16 -12.32
CA THR A 138 17.13 4.93 -10.95
C THR A 138 17.15 3.46 -10.55
N SER A 139 16.33 2.63 -11.21
CA SER A 139 16.31 1.18 -11.01
C SER A 139 17.37 0.43 -11.83
N LEU A 140 18.24 1.16 -12.55
CA LEU A 140 19.15 0.59 -13.55
C LEU A 140 18.40 -0.20 -14.62
N GLY A 141 17.19 0.25 -14.97
CA GLY A 141 16.32 -0.38 -15.96
C GLY A 141 15.19 -1.21 -15.34
N PHE A 142 14.63 -2.08 -16.18
CA PHE A 142 13.53 -2.97 -15.85
C PHE A 142 14.02 -4.19 -15.06
N VAL A 143 13.30 -4.55 -14.01
CA VAL A 143 13.60 -5.66 -13.12
C VAL A 143 12.48 -6.69 -13.24
N ARG A 144 12.76 -7.73 -14.03
CA ARG A 144 11.77 -8.76 -14.36
C ARG A 144 11.16 -9.44 -13.13
N GLN A 145 11.95 -9.66 -12.08
CA GLN A 145 11.48 -10.26 -10.82
C GLN A 145 10.42 -9.39 -10.11
N SER A 146 10.61 -8.07 -10.07
CA SER A 146 9.61 -7.14 -9.51
C SER A 146 8.34 -7.15 -10.34
N PHE A 147 8.48 -7.12 -11.66
CA PHE A 147 7.36 -7.14 -12.59
C PHE A 147 6.52 -8.42 -12.49
N ASP A 148 7.16 -9.59 -12.55
CA ASP A 148 6.47 -10.88 -12.49
C ASP A 148 5.80 -11.09 -11.13
N ALA A 149 6.45 -10.71 -10.02
CA ALA A 149 5.85 -10.78 -8.68
C ALA A 149 4.56 -9.95 -8.58
N LEU A 150 4.53 -8.76 -9.18
CA LEU A 150 3.32 -7.93 -9.23
C LEU A 150 2.25 -8.55 -10.11
N VAL A 151 2.56 -8.94 -11.35
CA VAL A 151 1.56 -9.51 -12.28
C VAL A 151 0.97 -10.80 -11.71
N ASP A 152 1.81 -11.71 -11.24
CA ASP A 152 1.38 -13.00 -10.67
C ASP A 152 0.55 -12.78 -9.42
N GLY A 153 1.02 -11.97 -8.46
CA GLY A 153 0.31 -11.78 -7.20
C GLY A 153 -1.01 -11.01 -7.36
N ILE A 154 -1.09 -10.05 -8.30
CA ILE A 154 -2.35 -9.39 -8.64
C ILE A 154 -3.34 -10.41 -9.22
N GLU A 155 -2.93 -11.21 -10.21
CA GLU A 155 -3.79 -12.25 -10.79
C GLU A 155 -4.28 -13.21 -9.70
N GLN A 156 -3.39 -13.74 -8.86
CA GLN A 156 -3.76 -14.67 -7.80
C GLN A 156 -4.71 -14.05 -6.78
N SER A 157 -4.51 -12.79 -6.37
CA SER A 157 -5.43 -12.10 -5.46
C SER A 157 -6.84 -11.94 -6.07
N ILE A 158 -6.94 -11.71 -7.38
CA ILE A 158 -8.22 -11.63 -8.11
C ILE A 158 -8.88 -13.00 -8.22
N VAL A 159 -8.10 -14.05 -8.50
CA VAL A 159 -8.59 -15.44 -8.52
C VAL A 159 -9.16 -15.82 -7.16
N GLN A 160 -8.42 -15.58 -6.06
CA GLN A 160 -8.93 -15.82 -4.70
C GLN A 160 -10.22 -15.06 -4.42
N ALA A 161 -10.28 -13.78 -4.79
CA ALA A 161 -11.48 -12.97 -4.59
C ALA A 161 -12.66 -13.47 -5.43
N HIS A 162 -12.42 -13.91 -6.67
CA HIS A 162 -13.43 -14.47 -7.55
C HIS A 162 -14.01 -15.77 -6.99
N ASP A 163 -13.15 -16.69 -6.58
CA ASP A 163 -13.53 -18.01 -6.07
C ASP A 163 -14.28 -17.92 -4.73
N ASN A 164 -14.09 -16.82 -3.99
CA ASN A 164 -14.75 -16.53 -2.71
C ASN A 164 -15.98 -15.62 -2.84
N LEU A 165 -16.54 -15.40 -4.04
CA LEU A 165 -17.73 -14.55 -4.22
C LEU A 165 -18.96 -15.15 -3.50
N ARG A 166 -19.52 -14.40 -2.55
CA ARG A 166 -20.66 -14.83 -1.73
C ARG A 166 -21.64 -13.70 -1.44
N PRO A 167 -22.92 -14.00 -1.16
CA PRO A 167 -23.89 -13.00 -0.73
C PRO A 167 -23.41 -12.17 0.47
N GLY A 168 -23.50 -10.85 0.36
CA GLY A 168 -23.08 -9.98 1.45
C GLY A 168 -23.49 -8.52 1.27
N SER A 169 -23.39 -7.75 2.33
CA SER A 169 -23.72 -6.32 2.40
C SER A 169 -22.46 -5.47 2.58
N ILE A 170 -22.49 -4.23 2.06
CA ILE A 170 -21.42 -3.24 2.24
C ILE A 170 -21.97 -2.10 3.07
N TYR A 171 -21.21 -1.64 4.06
CA TYR A 171 -21.54 -0.47 4.86
C TYR A 171 -20.45 0.59 4.72
N VAL A 172 -20.83 1.87 4.78
CA VAL A 172 -19.91 3.00 4.64
C VAL A 172 -19.91 3.88 5.88
N LYS A 173 -18.76 4.44 6.22
CA LYS A 173 -18.65 5.50 7.22
C LYS A 173 -17.47 6.42 6.94
N THR A 174 -17.62 7.70 7.26
CA THR A 174 -16.55 8.70 7.15
C THR A 174 -16.29 9.30 8.53
N GLY A 175 -15.04 9.63 8.84
CA GLY A 175 -14.70 10.41 10.03
C GLY A 175 -13.35 11.11 9.93
N GLU A 176 -13.17 12.13 10.75
CA GLU A 176 -11.96 12.96 10.79
C GLU A 176 -10.81 12.21 11.49
N LEU A 177 -9.66 12.13 10.82
CA LEU A 177 -8.38 11.63 11.32
C LEU A 177 -7.35 12.76 11.35
N LEU A 178 -6.95 13.14 12.56
CA LEU A 178 -5.94 14.16 12.80
C LEU A 178 -4.55 13.52 12.98
N ASP A 179 -3.51 14.36 12.87
CA ASP A 179 -2.11 14.00 13.12
C ASP A 179 -1.58 12.79 12.33
N ALA A 180 -2.19 12.46 11.19
CA ALA A 180 -1.69 11.42 10.29
C ALA A 180 -1.22 11.96 8.93
N GLY A 181 -1.17 13.28 8.78
CA GLY A 181 -0.68 13.94 7.56
C GLY A 181 -0.57 15.47 7.74
N VAL A 182 0.43 16.09 7.12
CA VAL A 182 0.66 17.54 7.09
C VAL A 182 0.96 18.00 5.66
N ASN A 183 0.60 19.23 5.30
CA ASN A 183 0.91 19.76 3.98
C ASN A 183 2.42 20.01 3.84
N ARG A 184 3.07 19.44 2.82
CA ARG A 184 4.51 19.61 2.54
C ARG A 184 4.83 20.72 1.54
N SER A 185 3.80 21.33 0.95
CA SER A 185 3.88 22.46 0.04
C SER A 185 2.85 23.57 0.40
N PRO A 186 2.83 24.04 1.66
CA PRO A 186 1.80 24.97 2.14
C PRO A 186 1.78 26.30 1.39
N SER A 187 2.92 26.81 0.93
CA SER A 187 2.97 28.03 0.10
C SER A 187 2.25 27.87 -1.23
N ALA A 188 2.29 26.69 -1.85
CA ALA A 188 1.54 26.40 -3.06
C ALA A 188 0.03 26.32 -2.77
N TYR A 189 -0.37 25.63 -1.70
CA TYR A 189 -1.77 25.57 -1.27
C TYR A 189 -2.35 26.98 -1.04
N LEU A 190 -1.59 27.87 -0.39
CA LEU A 190 -2.02 29.25 -0.10
C LEU A 190 -2.26 30.10 -1.35
N ASN A 191 -1.71 29.71 -2.51
CA ASN A 191 -1.93 30.39 -3.79
C ASN A 191 -3.33 30.12 -4.37
N ASN A 192 -4.02 29.07 -3.91
CA ASN A 192 -5.43 28.87 -4.26
C ASN A 192 -6.30 30.04 -3.74
N PRO A 193 -7.40 30.40 -4.43
CA PRO A 193 -8.24 31.54 -4.06
C PRO A 193 -8.69 31.49 -2.59
N SER A 194 -8.59 32.62 -1.88
CA SER A 194 -8.94 32.70 -0.46
C SER A 194 -10.38 32.29 -0.17
N ALA A 195 -11.32 32.67 -1.06
CA ALA A 195 -12.73 32.31 -0.99
C ALA A 195 -13.00 30.81 -1.20
N GLU A 196 -12.11 30.08 -1.87
CA GLU A 196 -12.18 28.63 -1.98
C GLU A 196 -11.58 27.97 -0.75
N ARG A 197 -10.41 28.43 -0.30
CA ARG A 197 -9.74 27.90 0.90
C ARG A 197 -10.59 28.03 2.16
N SER A 198 -11.34 29.12 2.32
CA SER A 198 -12.22 29.35 3.47
C SER A 198 -13.38 28.35 3.59
N LYS A 199 -13.66 27.56 2.54
CA LYS A 199 -14.65 26.46 2.57
C LYS A 199 -14.14 25.24 3.33
N TYR A 200 -12.84 25.14 3.59
CA TYR A 200 -12.21 23.98 4.20
C TYR A 200 -11.50 24.38 5.50
N LYS A 201 -11.63 23.53 6.53
CA LYS A 201 -11.00 23.74 7.84
C LYS A 201 -9.49 23.54 7.83
N TYR A 202 -8.99 22.70 6.92
CA TYR A 202 -7.59 22.27 6.85
C TYR A 202 -7.03 22.37 5.42
N ASP A 203 -5.71 22.50 5.32
CA ASP A 203 -4.93 22.50 4.08
C ASP A 203 -4.54 21.10 3.58
N VAL A 204 -4.97 20.06 4.29
CA VAL A 204 -4.96 18.65 3.85
C VAL A 204 -6.32 18.03 4.15
N ASP A 205 -6.69 16.99 3.41
CA ASP A 205 -7.93 16.25 3.70
C ASP A 205 -7.77 15.36 4.93
N LYS A 206 -8.60 15.60 5.95
CA LYS A 206 -8.60 14.85 7.21
C LYS A 206 -9.63 13.72 7.24
N ASP A 207 -10.48 13.60 6.24
CA ASP A 207 -11.53 12.58 6.22
C ASP A 207 -10.96 11.22 5.80
N MET A 208 -11.16 10.21 6.66
CA MET A 208 -11.04 8.81 6.29
C MET A 208 -12.41 8.26 5.94
N THR A 209 -12.55 7.65 4.77
CA THR A 209 -13.78 6.93 4.38
C THR A 209 -13.52 5.44 4.38
N LEU A 210 -14.34 4.69 5.13
CA LEU A 210 -14.27 3.25 5.30
C LEU A 210 -15.46 2.57 4.64
N LEU A 211 -15.20 1.46 3.96
CA LEU A 211 -16.17 0.42 3.63
C LEU A 211 -15.95 -0.80 4.51
N LYS A 212 -17.04 -1.36 5.01
CA LYS A 212 -17.11 -2.61 5.76
C LYS A 212 -17.86 -3.63 4.93
N PHE A 213 -17.22 -4.76 4.67
CA PHE A 213 -17.78 -5.87 3.90
C PHE A 213 -18.26 -6.94 4.88
N VAL A 214 -19.53 -7.34 4.74
CA VAL A 214 -20.19 -8.30 5.62
C VAL A 214 -20.77 -9.41 4.75
N ASP A 215 -20.30 -10.63 4.94
CA ASP A 215 -20.91 -11.84 4.38
C ASP A 215 -22.18 -12.17 5.17
N ASP A 216 -23.20 -12.65 4.47
CA ASP A 216 -24.52 -12.95 5.07
C ASP A 216 -24.46 -14.10 6.10
N GLU A 217 -23.48 -15.02 6.00
CA GLU A 217 -23.29 -16.16 6.90
C GLU A 217 -22.21 -15.90 7.95
N TRP A 218 -21.06 -15.36 7.54
CA TRP A 218 -19.87 -15.25 8.40
C TRP A 218 -19.71 -13.89 9.09
N GLY A 219 -20.58 -12.94 8.79
CA GLY A 219 -20.48 -11.58 9.29
C GLY A 219 -19.32 -10.84 8.63
N PRO A 220 -18.59 -9.97 9.33
CA PRO A 220 -17.58 -9.14 8.70
C PRO A 220 -16.44 -9.97 8.10
N ILE A 221 -16.06 -9.64 6.86
CA ILE A 221 -15.00 -10.33 6.09
C ILE A 221 -13.90 -9.39 5.59
N GLY A 222 -14.11 -8.08 5.60
CA GLY A 222 -13.05 -7.15 5.23
C GLY A 222 -13.38 -5.68 5.45
N SER A 223 -12.36 -4.84 5.25
CA SER A 223 -12.49 -3.39 5.23
C SER A 223 -11.67 -2.73 4.12
N PHE A 224 -12.12 -1.58 3.66
CA PHE A 224 -11.41 -0.78 2.68
C PHE A 224 -11.44 0.69 3.10
N ASN A 225 -10.27 1.34 3.17
CA ASN A 225 -10.10 2.64 3.82
C ASN A 225 -9.42 3.62 2.86
N TRP A 226 -10.03 4.76 2.55
CA TRP A 226 -9.39 5.86 1.81
C TRP A 226 -8.93 6.95 2.78
N PHE A 227 -7.66 7.34 2.69
CA PHE A 227 -7.11 8.47 3.46
C PHE A 227 -5.86 9.06 2.80
N ALA A 228 -5.70 10.39 2.82
CA ALA A 228 -4.61 11.10 2.14
C ALA A 228 -3.35 11.19 3.02
N THR A 229 -2.34 10.36 2.75
CA THR A 229 -1.00 10.46 3.38
C THR A 229 0.03 9.70 2.55
N HIS A 230 1.15 10.31 2.16
CA HIS A 230 2.25 9.60 1.50
C HIS A 230 2.77 8.40 2.30
N GLY A 231 3.18 7.33 1.62
CA GLY A 231 3.93 6.22 2.21
C GLY A 231 5.43 6.53 2.27
N THR A 232 5.79 7.56 3.02
CA THR A 232 7.16 8.09 3.19
C THR A 232 7.53 8.26 4.67
N SER A 233 7.00 7.40 5.55
CA SER A 233 7.46 7.33 6.93
C SER A 233 8.83 6.64 7.03
N MET A 234 9.06 5.62 6.20
CA MET A 234 10.36 5.03 5.93
C MET A 234 11.13 5.95 4.98
N SER A 235 12.27 6.48 5.41
CA SER A 235 12.99 7.52 4.70
C SER A 235 13.80 7.01 3.51
N ARG A 236 14.39 7.93 2.73
CA ARG A 236 15.29 7.61 1.61
C ARG A 236 16.56 6.84 2.00
N THR A 237 16.86 6.72 3.29
CA THR A 237 17.99 5.95 3.82
C THR A 237 17.61 4.53 4.24
N ASN A 238 16.31 4.22 4.34
CA ASN A 238 15.83 2.87 4.54
C ASN A 238 16.28 1.96 3.39
N SER A 239 16.59 0.72 3.70
CA SER A 239 16.93 -0.33 2.73
C SER A 239 16.12 -1.61 2.92
N LEU A 240 15.12 -1.64 3.81
CA LEU A 240 14.26 -2.80 4.01
C LEU A 240 12.94 -2.64 3.26
N VAL A 241 12.53 -3.69 2.54
CA VAL A 241 11.22 -3.71 1.87
C VAL A 241 10.11 -3.57 2.91
N SER A 242 9.19 -2.62 2.70
CA SER A 242 8.14 -2.26 3.66
C SER A 242 6.90 -1.70 2.95
N GLY A 243 5.72 -2.04 3.47
CA GLY A 243 4.46 -1.39 3.07
C GLY A 243 4.27 0.01 3.67
N ASP A 244 5.27 0.52 4.40
CA ASP A 244 5.24 1.83 5.07
C ASP A 244 4.01 1.96 6.01
N ASN A 245 3.53 3.18 6.26
CA ASN A 245 2.49 3.43 7.25
C ASN A 245 1.12 2.83 6.85
N LYS A 246 0.78 2.78 5.56
CA LYS A 246 -0.49 2.20 5.07
C LYS A 246 -0.47 0.69 5.07
N GLY A 247 0.63 0.07 4.68
CA GLY A 247 0.82 -1.39 4.81
C GLY A 247 0.81 -1.82 6.27
N ALA A 248 1.43 -1.03 7.16
CA ALA A 248 1.38 -1.27 8.60
C ALA A 248 -0.07 -1.16 9.13
N ALA A 249 -0.82 -0.13 8.73
CA ALA A 249 -2.23 0.01 9.11
C ALA A 249 -3.08 -1.18 8.64
N ALA A 250 -2.86 -1.67 7.41
CA ALA A 250 -3.51 -2.85 6.87
C ALA A 250 -3.20 -4.10 7.71
N ARG A 251 -1.91 -4.35 7.97
CA ARG A 251 -1.43 -5.47 8.80
C ARG A 251 -2.02 -5.42 10.21
N PHE A 252 -2.00 -4.25 10.86
CA PHE A 252 -2.59 -4.06 12.20
C PHE A 252 -4.10 -4.32 12.22
N MET A 253 -4.83 -3.91 11.17
CA MET A 253 -6.27 -4.17 11.05
C MET A 253 -6.57 -5.67 10.88
N GLU A 254 -5.81 -6.36 10.03
CA GLU A 254 -5.93 -7.82 9.85
C GLU A 254 -5.63 -8.56 11.17
N ASP A 255 -4.52 -8.22 11.85
CA ASP A 255 -4.15 -8.83 13.14
C ASP A 255 -5.18 -8.57 14.23
N TRP A 256 -5.69 -7.35 14.32
CA TRP A 256 -6.73 -6.98 15.27
C TRP A 256 -8.01 -7.79 15.05
N PHE A 257 -8.41 -7.99 13.79
CA PHE A 257 -9.60 -8.75 13.47
C PHE A 257 -9.44 -10.21 13.85
N ASP A 258 -8.32 -10.83 13.44
CA ASP A 258 -8.04 -12.24 13.69
C ASP A 258 -7.95 -12.55 15.19
N LYS A 259 -7.32 -11.66 15.99
CA LYS A 259 -7.23 -11.79 17.45
C LYS A 259 -8.59 -11.72 18.16
N ASN A 260 -9.50 -10.86 17.69
CA ASN A 260 -10.80 -10.66 18.34
C ASN A 260 -11.89 -11.65 17.89
N HIS A 261 -11.74 -12.28 16.73
CA HIS A 261 -12.77 -13.13 16.12
C HIS A 261 -12.30 -14.57 15.86
N GLY A 262 -11.24 -15.01 16.58
CA GLY A 262 -10.80 -16.41 16.61
C GLY A 262 -10.09 -16.92 15.36
N GLY A 263 -9.54 -16.02 14.53
CA GLY A 263 -8.82 -16.35 13.30
C GLY A 263 -7.44 -17.00 13.54
N PHE A 264 -6.85 -16.74 14.71
CA PHE A 264 -5.82 -17.58 15.31
C PHE A 264 -6.45 -18.27 16.50
N GLY A 265 -6.31 -19.59 16.61
CA GLY A 265 -6.90 -20.41 17.66
C GLY A 265 -6.90 -19.64 18.97
N SER A 266 -8.10 -19.19 19.38
CA SER A 266 -8.26 -18.64 20.70
C SER A 266 -7.93 -19.79 21.64
N ILE A 267 -6.77 -19.72 22.27
CA ILE A 267 -6.65 -20.34 23.57
C ILE A 267 -7.71 -19.60 24.40
N SER A 268 -8.83 -20.28 24.60
CA SER A 268 -9.92 -19.86 25.47
C SER A 268 -9.31 -19.45 26.81
N PHE A 269 -9.16 -18.15 27.03
CA PHE A 269 -8.91 -17.61 28.34
C PHE A 269 -10.21 -16.97 28.82
N ASN A 270 -10.80 -17.63 29.81
CA ASN A 270 -11.94 -17.13 30.58
C ASN A 270 -11.70 -15.67 30.98
N LYS A 271 -12.47 -14.75 30.39
CA LYS A 271 -12.50 -13.31 30.72
C LYS A 271 -13.07 -13.01 32.12
N SER A 272 -13.31 -14.01 32.95
CA SER A 272 -13.90 -13.85 34.28
C SER A 272 -12.86 -13.99 35.40
N LYS A 273 -11.93 -13.02 35.54
CA LYS A 273 -11.17 -12.76 36.78
C LYS A 273 -10.31 -11.50 36.66
N LEU A 274 -10.92 -10.38 36.28
CA LEU A 274 -10.33 -9.04 36.37
C LEU A 274 -11.34 -8.13 37.05
N ASN A 275 -11.60 -8.37 38.33
CA ASN A 275 -12.36 -7.48 39.20
C ASN A 275 -12.13 -7.85 40.68
N GLU A 276 -10.88 -7.90 41.14
CA GLU A 276 -10.60 -7.79 42.57
C GLU A 276 -9.40 -6.87 42.82
N ILE A 277 -9.64 -5.88 43.67
CA ILE A 277 -8.73 -4.82 44.12
C ILE A 277 -7.58 -5.45 44.94
N PRO A 278 -6.32 -5.03 44.78
CA PRO A 278 -5.19 -5.71 45.44
C PRO A 278 -5.13 -5.37 46.93
N ARG A 279 -5.27 -6.38 47.79
CA ARG A 279 -4.79 -6.32 49.19
C ARG A 279 -3.32 -6.72 49.23
N ARG A 280 -2.51 -5.86 49.85
CA ARG A 280 -1.10 -6.11 50.24
C ARG A 280 -0.96 -7.45 50.96
N VAL A 281 -0.16 -8.37 50.41
CA VAL A 281 0.56 -9.39 51.19
C VAL A 281 1.91 -9.67 50.52
N SER A 282 2.98 -9.43 51.28
CA SER A 282 4.36 -9.80 51.00
C SER A 282 4.53 -11.33 51.08
N ASN A 283 5.36 -11.89 50.19
CA ASN A 283 5.83 -13.30 50.09
C ASN A 283 5.29 -14.11 48.89
N ILE A 284 5.78 -13.81 47.68
CA ILE A 284 5.76 -14.70 46.51
C ILE A 284 7.12 -14.57 45.80
N ILE A 285 8.16 -15.29 46.25
CA ILE A 285 9.50 -15.28 45.62
C ILE A 285 10.11 -16.69 45.35
N PRO A 286 9.66 -17.83 45.92
CA PRO A 286 10.22 -19.14 45.53
C PRO A 286 9.69 -19.70 44.19
N VAL A 287 8.37 -19.68 43.98
CA VAL A 287 7.70 -20.40 42.86
C VAL A 287 8.01 -19.80 41.48
N VAL A 288 8.18 -18.48 41.41
CA VAL A 288 8.55 -17.78 40.16
C VAL A 288 10.00 -18.07 39.77
N LYS A 289 10.89 -18.20 40.77
CA LYS A 289 12.33 -18.46 40.55
C LYS A 289 12.58 -19.89 40.09
N ASP A 290 11.83 -20.86 40.61
CA ASP A 290 11.92 -22.27 40.19
C ASP A 290 11.42 -22.49 38.76
N ASN A 291 10.39 -21.77 38.32
CA ASN A 291 9.92 -21.83 36.94
C ASN A 291 10.89 -21.14 35.97
N TYR A 292 11.53 -20.05 36.39
CA TYR A 292 12.52 -19.34 35.56
C TYR A 292 13.79 -20.17 35.31
N ASN A 293 14.36 -20.77 36.35
CA ASN A 293 15.54 -21.63 36.20
C ASN A 293 15.26 -22.82 35.27
N LYS A 294 14.06 -23.41 35.33
CA LYS A 294 13.63 -24.46 34.42
C LYS A 294 13.54 -24.01 32.96
N LEU A 295 13.09 -22.78 32.69
CA LEU A 295 13.06 -22.23 31.33
C LEU A 295 14.48 -22.05 30.78
N LEU A 296 15.41 -21.55 31.60
CA LEU A 296 16.82 -21.43 31.22
C LEU A 296 17.49 -22.78 30.95
N GLU A 297 17.30 -23.77 31.84
CA GLU A 297 17.81 -25.13 31.62
C GLU A 297 17.24 -25.73 30.32
N ARG A 298 15.94 -25.53 30.08
CA ARG A 298 15.29 -26.01 28.86
C ARG A 298 15.83 -25.30 27.62
N ALA A 299 15.99 -23.97 27.64
CA ALA A 299 16.60 -23.23 26.54
C ALA A 299 18.04 -23.70 26.26
N ALA A 300 18.85 -23.92 27.29
CA ALA A 300 20.23 -24.37 27.17
C ALA A 300 20.37 -25.74 26.47
N SER A 301 19.33 -26.57 26.50
CA SER A 301 19.29 -27.88 25.81
C SER A 301 19.15 -27.79 24.29
N PHE A 302 18.76 -26.64 23.74
CA PHE A 302 18.60 -26.41 22.30
C PHE A 302 19.69 -25.48 21.78
N LYS A 303 20.76 -26.07 21.24
CA LYS A 303 21.84 -25.34 20.55
C LYS A 303 21.47 -25.07 19.08
N SER A 304 22.20 -24.14 18.46
CA SER A 304 22.06 -23.84 17.04
C SER A 304 22.26 -25.08 16.18
N SER A 305 21.55 -25.11 15.06
CA SER A 305 21.59 -26.21 14.11
C SER A 305 22.52 -25.87 12.94
N SER A 306 23.18 -26.90 12.40
CA SER A 306 23.83 -26.75 11.10
C SER A 306 22.78 -26.63 10.00
N GLY A 307 23.08 -25.80 8.99
CA GLY A 307 22.30 -25.59 7.79
C GLY A 307 21.94 -26.88 7.07
N LYS A 308 20.67 -27.02 6.70
CA LYS A 308 20.13 -28.19 6.01
C LYS A 308 19.44 -27.79 4.71
N SER A 309 19.64 -28.58 3.67
CA SER A 309 18.87 -28.47 2.43
C SER A 309 17.39 -28.74 2.70
N THR A 310 16.51 -28.02 2.00
CA THR A 310 15.06 -28.06 2.20
C THR A 310 14.30 -27.96 0.88
N THR A 311 13.03 -28.38 0.88
CA THR A 311 12.13 -28.18 -0.27
C THR A 311 11.45 -26.79 -0.20
N LYS A 312 10.89 -26.34 -1.32
CA LYS A 312 10.16 -25.06 -1.42
C LYS A 312 8.95 -25.00 -0.46
N PHE A 313 8.29 -26.13 -0.24
CA PHE A 313 7.06 -26.21 0.56
C PHE A 313 7.29 -25.93 2.04
N ILE A 314 8.48 -26.19 2.57
CA ILE A 314 8.75 -26.09 4.01
C ILE A 314 8.65 -24.64 4.51
N SER A 315 9.13 -23.65 3.76
CA SER A 315 8.96 -22.24 4.18
C SER A 315 7.53 -21.75 4.00
N LEU A 316 6.80 -22.30 3.02
CA LEU A 316 5.39 -22.00 2.76
C LEU A 316 4.49 -22.51 3.90
N GLU A 317 4.72 -23.75 4.33
CA GLU A 317 3.95 -24.41 5.40
C GLU A 317 4.29 -23.84 6.78
N ALA A 318 5.54 -23.43 7.00
CA ALA A 318 6.01 -22.93 8.28
C ALA A 318 5.61 -21.48 8.58
N ARG A 319 4.99 -20.76 7.63
CA ARG A 319 4.52 -19.39 7.84
C ARG A 319 3.48 -19.33 8.96
N VAL A 320 3.53 -18.29 9.81
CA VAL A 320 2.60 -18.14 10.95
C VAL A 320 1.16 -18.10 10.45
N ARG A 321 0.95 -17.49 9.28
CA ARG A 321 -0.38 -17.28 8.68
C ARG A 321 -0.60 -18.17 7.45
N SER A 322 -0.02 -19.37 7.42
CA SER A 322 -0.09 -20.27 6.26
C SER A 322 -1.51 -20.73 5.95
N ALA A 323 -1.83 -20.85 4.66
CA ALA A 323 -3.14 -21.31 4.18
C ALA A 323 -3.49 -22.74 4.68
N ASN A 324 -2.48 -23.57 4.98
CA ASN A 324 -2.67 -24.95 5.46
C ASN A 324 -3.06 -25.02 6.95
N GLN A 325 -2.84 -23.98 7.75
CA GLN A 325 -3.40 -23.91 9.11
C GLN A 325 -4.89 -23.51 9.12
N GLN A 326 -5.42 -23.05 7.99
CA GLN A 326 -6.82 -22.65 7.81
C GLN A 326 -7.68 -23.81 7.28
N ALA A 327 -7.75 -24.90 8.05
CA ALA A 327 -8.82 -25.90 7.91
C ALA A 327 -10.22 -25.35 8.29
N ASN A 328 -10.41 -24.03 8.25
CA ASN A 328 -11.68 -23.34 8.44
C ASN A 328 -12.21 -22.95 7.05
N THR A 329 -13.47 -23.26 6.80
CA THR A 329 -14.21 -22.90 5.58
C THR A 329 -14.42 -21.38 5.39
N ARG A 330 -13.95 -20.55 6.33
CA ARG A 330 -14.09 -19.08 6.32
C ARG A 330 -12.86 -18.42 5.70
N PRO A 331 -13.01 -17.53 4.70
CA PRO A 331 -11.92 -16.77 4.10
C PRO A 331 -11.30 -15.82 5.12
N ARG A 332 -10.00 -15.57 4.96
CA ARG A 332 -9.24 -14.64 5.79
C ARG A 332 -9.79 -13.22 5.66
N PHE A 333 -9.77 -12.48 6.76
CA PHE A 333 -10.14 -11.07 6.75
C PHE A 333 -9.13 -10.25 5.92
N VAL A 334 -9.63 -9.41 5.01
CA VAL A 334 -8.79 -8.56 4.14
C VAL A 334 -9.05 -7.08 4.44
N SER A 335 -7.98 -6.32 4.71
CA SER A 335 -8.07 -4.88 4.97
C SER A 335 -7.14 -4.08 4.08
N ALA A 336 -7.67 -3.11 3.32
CA ALA A 336 -6.87 -2.23 2.47
C ALA A 336 -6.90 -0.76 2.93
N PHE A 337 -5.76 -0.07 2.79
CA PHE A 337 -5.63 1.37 3.03
C PHE A 337 -5.17 2.06 1.73
N CYS A 338 -6.13 2.53 0.95
CA CYS A 338 -5.93 3.17 -0.34
C CYS A 338 -5.59 4.66 -0.19
N GLN A 339 -4.86 5.18 -1.17
CA GLN A 339 -4.65 6.61 -1.34
C GLN A 339 -5.92 7.30 -1.87
N THR A 340 -5.98 8.61 -1.62
CA THR A 340 -6.87 9.53 -2.34
C THR A 340 -6.01 10.55 -3.09
N ASN A 341 -6.10 11.83 -2.75
CA ASN A 341 -5.33 12.95 -3.25
C ASN A 341 -4.23 13.33 -2.24
N CYS A 342 -3.17 12.52 -2.21
CA CYS A 342 -2.07 12.70 -1.26
C CYS A 342 -0.93 13.59 -1.76
N GLY A 343 -0.98 14.15 -2.97
CA GLY A 343 0.18 14.74 -3.66
C GLY A 343 1.02 15.73 -2.85
N ASP A 344 0.42 16.47 -1.93
CA ASP A 344 1.07 17.44 -1.06
C ASP A 344 0.98 17.06 0.44
N VAL A 345 0.70 15.79 0.79
CA VAL A 345 0.42 15.34 2.16
C VAL A 345 1.48 14.37 2.69
N SER A 346 2.35 14.86 3.56
CA SER A 346 3.42 14.09 4.20
C SER A 346 2.97 13.41 5.50
N PRO A 347 3.42 12.17 5.81
CA PRO A 347 3.25 11.54 7.12
C PRO A 347 4.16 12.13 8.21
N ASN A 348 5.11 12.99 7.84
CA ASN A 348 6.12 13.56 8.74
C ASN A 348 5.58 14.77 9.51
N VAL A 349 4.62 14.47 10.39
CA VAL A 349 3.72 15.46 11.02
C VAL A 349 4.38 16.41 12.02
N LEU A 350 5.64 16.20 12.42
CA LEU A 350 6.33 17.15 13.29
C LEU A 350 6.78 18.42 12.53
N GLY A 351 6.74 18.39 11.19
CA GLY A 351 7.19 19.48 10.33
C GLY A 351 8.60 19.26 9.77
N ALA A 352 9.06 20.23 8.96
CA ALA A 352 10.34 20.18 8.27
C ALA A 352 11.39 21.07 8.93
N PHE A 353 12.56 20.50 9.20
CA PHE A 353 13.65 21.15 9.92
C PHE A 353 15.01 20.90 9.25
N CYS A 354 15.91 21.84 9.46
CA CYS A 354 17.30 21.73 9.08
C CYS A 354 18.05 20.77 10.00
N LEU A 355 18.74 19.77 9.43
CA LEU A 355 19.47 18.76 10.19
C LEU A 355 20.64 19.33 10.99
N ASP A 356 21.29 20.37 10.49
CA ASP A 356 22.48 21.00 11.07
C ASP A 356 22.17 21.97 12.22
N THR A 357 21.13 22.79 12.05
CA THR A 357 20.78 23.87 13.00
C THR A 357 19.57 23.53 13.88
N GLY A 358 18.74 22.57 13.47
CA GLY A 358 17.47 22.26 14.12
C GLY A 358 16.36 23.30 13.90
N LEU A 359 16.61 24.37 13.14
CA LEU A 359 15.63 25.39 12.82
C LEU A 359 14.62 24.90 11.76
N PRO A 360 13.40 25.46 11.73
CA PRO A 360 12.45 25.19 10.64
C PRO A 360 13.06 25.52 9.27
N CYS A 361 12.75 24.69 8.27
CA CYS A 361 13.17 24.99 6.90
C CYS A 361 12.52 26.28 6.37
N ASP A 362 13.14 26.87 5.34
CA ASP A 362 12.50 27.94 4.57
C ASP A 362 11.14 27.50 4.00
N PHE A 363 10.13 28.35 4.22
CA PHE A 363 8.73 28.04 3.92
C PHE A 363 8.45 27.92 2.41
N ASN A 364 9.09 28.75 1.58
CA ASN A 364 8.77 28.83 0.15
C ASN A 364 9.56 27.84 -0.69
N HIS A 365 10.79 27.53 -0.28
CA HIS A 365 11.75 26.77 -1.07
C HIS A 365 12.17 25.45 -0.40
N SER A 366 11.80 25.23 0.87
CA SER A 366 12.20 24.05 1.65
C SER A 366 13.72 23.88 1.68
N THR A 367 14.41 24.94 2.11
CA THR A 367 15.87 25.00 2.15
C THR A 367 16.40 25.39 3.52
N CYS A 368 17.67 25.06 3.75
CA CYS A 368 18.49 25.37 4.90
C CYS A 368 19.77 26.02 4.38
N GLY A 369 20.04 27.28 4.77
CA GLY A 369 21.14 28.05 4.17
C GLY A 369 21.03 28.19 2.64
N GLY A 370 19.79 28.15 2.11
CA GLY A 370 19.52 28.21 0.67
C GLY A 370 19.76 26.90 -0.09
N LYS A 371 19.97 25.77 0.59
CA LYS A 371 20.16 24.42 0.02
C LYS A 371 19.09 23.44 0.51
N ASN A 372 18.61 22.53 -0.33
CA ASN A 372 17.52 21.61 0.02
C ASN A 372 18.01 20.37 0.78
N GLU A 373 19.27 19.97 0.64
CA GLU A 373 19.78 18.66 1.08
C GLU A 373 19.75 18.45 2.60
N LEU A 374 19.60 19.52 3.39
CA LEU A 374 19.51 19.47 4.85
C LEU A 374 18.09 19.67 5.38
N CYS A 375 17.10 19.95 4.52
CA CYS A 375 15.73 20.17 4.94
C CYS A 375 14.92 18.86 4.92
N TYR A 376 14.60 18.34 6.11
CA TYR A 376 13.87 17.07 6.26
C TYR A 376 12.61 17.21 7.10
N GLY A 377 11.53 16.60 6.63
CA GLY A 377 10.33 16.30 7.40
C GLY A 377 10.65 15.29 8.50
N ARG A 378 10.10 15.49 9.70
CA ARG A 378 10.28 14.59 10.83
C ARG A 378 8.98 13.86 11.16
N GLY A 379 9.04 12.52 11.16
CA GLY A 379 7.97 11.66 11.66
C GLY A 379 7.81 11.75 13.18
N PRO A 380 6.67 11.28 13.72
CA PRO A 380 6.38 11.36 15.16
C PRO A 380 7.30 10.47 16.03
N GLY A 381 8.01 9.51 15.44
CA GLY A 381 9.00 8.67 16.11
C GLY A 381 10.45 9.13 15.90
N TYR A 382 10.68 10.29 15.26
CA TYR A 382 12.01 10.76 14.91
C TYR A 382 13.00 10.70 16.10
N PRO A 383 14.25 10.21 15.89
CA PRO A 383 14.84 9.84 14.60
C PRO A 383 14.52 8.41 14.11
N ASP A 384 13.69 7.64 14.82
CA ASP A 384 13.33 6.27 14.41
C ASP A 384 12.19 6.28 13.37
N GLU A 385 12.53 5.92 12.13
CA GLU A 385 11.60 5.81 11.01
C GLU A 385 10.65 4.60 11.14
N PHE A 386 11.08 3.51 11.77
CA PHE A 386 10.21 2.35 12.03
C PHE A 386 9.15 2.72 13.07
N GLU A 387 9.54 3.46 14.11
CA GLU A 387 8.59 3.96 15.11
C GLU A 387 7.66 5.02 14.51
N SER A 388 8.17 5.91 13.66
CA SER A 388 7.34 6.86 12.90
C SER A 388 6.30 6.14 12.04
N THR A 389 6.73 5.11 11.32
CA THR A 389 5.86 4.24 10.51
C THR A 389 4.81 3.55 11.37
N ARG A 390 5.21 3.00 12.53
CA ARG A 390 4.30 2.35 13.48
C ARG A 390 3.24 3.31 13.99
N ILE A 391 3.63 4.52 14.43
CA ILE A 391 2.72 5.53 14.98
C ILE A 391 1.72 6.01 13.91
N ILE A 392 2.18 6.35 12.71
CA ILE A 392 1.28 6.84 11.64
C ILE A 392 0.37 5.70 11.15
N GLY A 393 0.87 4.48 11.01
CA GLY A 393 0.06 3.31 10.70
C GLY A 393 -0.98 3.02 11.77
N GLU A 394 -0.60 3.10 13.05
CA GLU A 394 -1.50 2.91 14.18
C GLU A 394 -2.60 3.99 14.25
N ARG A 395 -2.29 5.25 13.96
CA ARG A 395 -3.30 6.33 13.87
C ARG A 395 -4.36 6.04 12.81
N GLN A 396 -3.94 5.61 11.63
CA GLN A 396 -4.84 5.19 10.55
C GLN A 396 -5.66 3.95 10.95
N PHE A 397 -5.01 2.91 11.49
CA PHE A 397 -5.65 1.69 11.97
C PHE A 397 -6.71 1.95 13.04
N ARG A 398 -6.40 2.73 14.09
CA ARG A 398 -7.34 3.02 15.18
C ARG A 398 -8.59 3.75 14.67
N LYS A 399 -8.42 4.70 13.74
CA LYS A 399 -9.57 5.35 13.09
C LYS A 399 -10.37 4.36 12.26
N ALA A 400 -9.72 3.48 11.50
CA ALA A 400 -10.42 2.45 10.74
C ALA A 400 -11.25 1.52 11.66
N VAL A 401 -10.71 1.09 12.82
CA VAL A 401 -11.46 0.30 13.81
C VAL A 401 -12.68 1.05 14.34
N GLU A 402 -12.52 2.33 14.69
CA GLU A 402 -13.63 3.20 15.12
C GLU A 402 -14.74 3.27 14.06
N LEU A 403 -14.36 3.52 12.80
CA LEU A 403 -15.29 3.62 11.68
C LEU A 403 -15.97 2.27 11.39
N PHE A 404 -15.20 1.17 11.44
CA PHE A 404 -15.67 -0.18 11.16
C PHE A 404 -16.72 -0.66 12.18
N ASN A 405 -16.46 -0.40 13.47
CA ASN A 405 -17.40 -0.74 14.53
C ASN A 405 -18.65 0.13 14.51
N GLY A 406 -18.53 1.37 14.04
CA GLY A 406 -19.65 2.30 13.98
C GLY A 406 -20.37 2.41 12.63
N ALA A 407 -19.98 1.65 11.60
CA ALA A 407 -20.58 1.70 10.26
C ALA A 407 -21.97 1.05 10.25
N SER A 408 -22.99 1.82 9.90
CA SER A 408 -24.40 1.40 9.86
C SER A 408 -25.11 1.76 8.56
N GLU A 409 -24.58 2.71 7.78
CA GLU A 409 -25.16 3.08 6.49
C GLU A 409 -24.83 2.01 5.45
N LYS A 410 -25.85 1.27 5.01
CA LYS A 410 -25.73 0.24 3.98
C LYS A 410 -25.63 0.89 2.59
N LEU A 411 -24.67 0.45 1.79
CA LEU A 411 -24.64 0.78 0.37
C LEU A 411 -25.72 0.00 -0.37
N ASP A 412 -26.44 0.67 -1.26
CA ASP A 412 -27.58 0.10 -1.98
C ASP A 412 -27.69 0.70 -3.39
N GLY A 413 -28.17 -0.10 -4.34
CA GLY A 413 -28.34 0.25 -5.75
C GLY A 413 -27.43 -0.53 -6.71
N LYS A 414 -27.52 -0.20 -8.00
CA LYS A 414 -26.80 -0.91 -9.06
C LYS A 414 -25.28 -0.70 -9.02
N ILE A 415 -24.56 -1.60 -9.68
CA ILE A 415 -23.15 -1.48 -10.02
C ILE A 415 -23.03 -1.00 -11.46
N ASP A 416 -22.14 -0.03 -11.70
CA ASP A 416 -21.94 0.54 -13.03
C ASP A 416 -20.52 1.11 -13.14
N PHE A 417 -20.00 1.29 -14.35
CA PHE A 417 -18.64 1.78 -14.55
C PHE A 417 -18.46 2.43 -15.92
N ARG A 418 -17.53 3.38 -16.02
CA ARG A 418 -17.08 3.97 -17.29
C ARG A 418 -15.57 4.06 -17.31
N HIS A 419 -14.99 3.87 -18.48
CA HIS A 419 -13.56 3.95 -18.71
C HIS A 419 -13.29 4.58 -20.07
N THR A 420 -12.22 5.36 -20.18
CA THR A 420 -11.68 5.83 -21.44
C THR A 420 -10.18 6.07 -21.33
N PHE A 421 -9.47 5.88 -22.43
CA PHE A 421 -8.09 6.34 -22.56
C PHE A 421 -8.07 7.73 -23.19
N VAL A 422 -7.28 8.64 -22.65
CA VAL A 422 -7.18 10.03 -23.14
C VAL A 422 -5.75 10.39 -23.43
N ASP A 423 -5.49 11.00 -24.59
CA ASP A 423 -4.18 11.55 -24.94
C ASP A 423 -4.00 12.94 -24.31
N PHE A 424 -3.34 12.98 -23.16
CA PHE A 424 -3.05 14.20 -22.41
C PHE A 424 -1.92 15.04 -23.02
N SER A 425 -1.21 14.55 -24.05
CA SER A 425 -0.19 15.37 -24.72
C SER A 425 -0.79 16.52 -25.55
N LYS A 426 -2.09 16.47 -25.83
CA LYS A 426 -2.74 17.41 -26.75
C LYS A 426 -4.24 17.65 -26.48
N LEU A 427 -4.70 17.41 -25.26
CA LEU A 427 -6.11 17.50 -24.91
C LEU A 427 -6.59 18.96 -24.96
N ASN A 428 -7.65 19.22 -25.72
CA ASN A 428 -8.36 20.50 -25.67
C ASN A 428 -9.26 20.54 -24.43
N VAL A 429 -9.17 21.64 -23.68
CA VAL A 429 -9.88 21.86 -22.43
C VAL A 429 -10.72 23.12 -22.52
N SER A 430 -12.03 22.98 -22.38
CA SER A 430 -12.97 24.09 -22.38
C SER A 430 -12.95 24.82 -21.04
N LYS A 431 -12.73 26.13 -21.07
CA LYS A 431 -12.75 27.02 -19.90
C LYS A 431 -13.70 28.19 -20.18
N GLY A 432 -14.99 27.97 -19.95
CA GLY A 432 -16.03 28.93 -20.34
C GLY A 432 -16.08 29.07 -21.87
N SER A 433 -15.84 30.27 -22.39
CA SER A 433 -15.76 30.53 -23.84
C SER A 433 -14.38 30.29 -24.45
N GLU A 434 -13.34 30.09 -23.63
CA GLU A 434 -11.97 29.86 -24.10
C GLU A 434 -11.68 28.36 -24.20
N VAL A 435 -10.86 27.97 -25.18
CA VAL A 435 -10.31 26.62 -25.28
C VAL A 435 -8.81 26.71 -25.04
N VAL A 436 -8.36 26.10 -23.95
CA VAL A 436 -6.93 25.92 -23.65
C VAL A 436 -6.53 24.48 -23.97
N LYS A 437 -5.22 24.18 -23.94
CA LYS A 437 -4.70 22.85 -24.28
C LYS A 437 -3.76 22.36 -23.20
N THR A 438 -3.72 21.05 -22.98
CA THR A 438 -2.63 20.41 -22.23
C THR A 438 -1.37 20.30 -23.10
N CYS A 439 -0.24 20.03 -22.46
CA CYS A 439 1.07 20.00 -23.12
C CYS A 439 1.62 18.57 -23.22
N PRO A 440 2.52 18.29 -24.19
CA PRO A 440 3.42 17.15 -24.07
C PRO A 440 4.16 17.15 -22.73
N ALA A 441 4.37 15.96 -22.16
CA ALA A 441 4.88 15.81 -20.79
C ALA A 441 6.25 16.49 -20.58
N ALA A 442 6.39 17.32 -19.54
CA ALA A 442 7.69 17.87 -19.15
C ALA A 442 7.82 18.02 -17.63
N MET A 443 9.05 17.84 -17.14
CA MET A 443 9.42 18.02 -15.73
C MET A 443 10.18 19.32 -15.54
N GLY A 444 9.82 20.09 -14.52
CA GLY A 444 10.45 21.36 -14.18
C GLY A 444 11.74 21.20 -13.39
N PHE A 445 12.47 22.30 -13.16
CA PHE A 445 13.69 22.27 -12.35
C PHE A 445 13.45 21.81 -10.91
N ALA A 446 12.35 22.25 -10.28
CA ALA A 446 12.01 21.86 -8.92
C ALA A 446 11.68 20.37 -8.74
N PHE A 447 11.48 19.60 -9.82
CA PHE A 447 11.44 18.13 -9.74
C PHE A 447 12.73 17.57 -9.14
N ALA A 448 13.89 18.06 -9.58
CA ALA A 448 15.18 17.58 -9.08
C ALA A 448 15.49 18.06 -7.65
N ALA A 449 14.70 18.99 -7.10
CA ALA A 449 14.82 19.44 -5.72
C ALA A 449 14.24 18.45 -4.70
N GLY A 450 13.45 17.46 -5.15
CA GLY A 450 12.73 16.55 -4.26
C GLY A 450 11.79 17.30 -3.30
N THR A 451 11.44 16.65 -2.19
CA THR A 451 10.55 17.22 -1.17
C THR A 451 11.20 17.18 0.21
N THR A 452 10.51 17.68 1.24
CA THR A 452 10.96 17.51 2.63
C THR A 452 10.94 16.04 3.08
N ASP A 453 10.19 15.16 2.41
CA ASP A 453 10.17 13.72 2.73
C ASP A 453 11.39 12.96 2.18
N GLY A 454 12.05 13.56 1.20
CA GLY A 454 13.21 13.02 0.50
C GLY A 454 13.80 14.13 -0.37
N PRO A 455 14.69 14.97 0.18
CA PRO A 455 15.23 16.11 -0.55
C PRO A 455 16.09 15.60 -1.71
N GLY A 456 16.09 16.35 -2.81
CA GLY A 456 16.93 16.09 -3.97
C GLY A 456 18.40 16.38 -3.70
N ALA A 457 19.16 16.58 -4.76
CA ALA A 457 20.59 16.86 -4.69
C ALA A 457 20.93 18.12 -5.50
N PHE A 458 22.17 18.59 -5.36
CA PHE A 458 22.73 19.74 -6.07
C PHE A 458 22.04 21.06 -5.69
N ASP A 459 22.21 22.09 -6.51
CA ASP A 459 21.70 23.44 -6.28
C ASP A 459 20.21 23.62 -6.64
N PHE A 460 19.47 22.53 -6.88
CA PHE A 460 18.04 22.57 -7.16
C PHE A 460 17.23 22.98 -5.93
N LYS A 461 16.21 23.81 -6.12
CA LYS A 461 15.32 24.29 -5.05
C LYS A 461 13.88 24.19 -5.49
N GLN A 462 12.98 23.97 -4.54
CA GLN A 462 11.56 24.09 -4.83
C GLN A 462 11.19 25.54 -5.08
N GLY A 463 10.21 25.78 -5.96
CA GLY A 463 9.80 27.12 -6.34
C GLY A 463 10.70 27.81 -7.36
N ASP A 464 11.57 27.06 -8.05
CA ASP A 464 12.39 27.61 -9.13
C ASP A 464 11.56 27.73 -10.42
N ASP A 465 11.21 28.97 -10.78
CA ASP A 465 10.47 29.35 -11.98
C ASP A 465 11.37 29.89 -13.11
N LYS A 466 12.68 30.01 -12.88
CA LYS A 466 13.63 30.58 -13.84
C LYS A 466 14.54 29.54 -14.46
N GLY A 467 15.03 28.60 -13.65
CA GLY A 467 16.02 27.59 -14.00
C GLY A 467 17.45 28.14 -14.18
N ASN A 468 18.41 27.53 -13.48
CA ASN A 468 19.85 27.85 -13.57
C ASN A 468 20.42 27.64 -15.00
N PRO A 469 21.20 28.60 -15.55
CA PRO A 469 21.90 28.46 -16.84
C PRO A 469 22.70 27.17 -17.04
N PHE A 470 23.38 26.66 -16.01
CA PHE A 470 24.19 25.43 -16.09
C PHE A 470 23.33 24.21 -16.45
N TRP A 471 22.23 24.00 -15.73
CA TRP A 471 21.32 22.88 -15.98
C TRP A 471 20.53 23.05 -17.28
N LYS A 472 20.30 24.28 -17.75
CA LYS A 472 19.77 24.51 -19.12
C LYS A 472 20.73 24.00 -20.19
N LEU A 473 22.04 24.18 -20.00
CA LEU A 473 23.05 23.63 -20.92
C LEU A 473 23.02 22.09 -20.91
N VAL A 474 23.01 21.46 -19.72
CA VAL A 474 22.94 20.00 -19.57
C VAL A 474 21.68 19.44 -20.21
N ARG A 475 20.52 20.04 -19.95
CA ARG A 475 19.26 19.71 -20.62
C ARG A 475 19.40 19.80 -22.13
N ASN A 476 19.94 20.89 -22.66
CA ASN A 476 20.04 21.11 -24.11
C ASN A 476 20.91 20.07 -24.82
N LEU A 477 21.89 19.46 -24.12
CA LEU A 477 22.67 18.33 -24.61
C LEU A 477 21.84 17.04 -24.73
N LEU A 478 20.84 16.85 -23.85
CA LEU A 478 19.92 15.71 -23.93
C LEU A 478 18.80 15.95 -24.96
N LYS A 479 18.06 17.06 -24.79
CA LYS A 479 16.98 17.51 -25.66
C LYS A 479 16.69 18.99 -25.35
N THR A 480 16.82 19.84 -26.36
CA THR A 480 16.40 21.25 -26.24
C THR A 480 14.88 21.33 -26.46
N PRO A 481 14.09 21.83 -25.49
CA PRO A 481 12.67 22.06 -25.68
C PRO A 481 12.43 23.14 -26.73
N ASP A 482 11.46 22.94 -27.62
CA ASP A 482 11.08 23.95 -28.60
C ASP A 482 10.25 25.09 -27.96
N LYS A 483 9.98 26.13 -28.77
CA LYS A 483 9.25 27.31 -28.31
C LYS A 483 7.81 27.02 -27.93
N GLU A 484 7.12 26.14 -28.66
CA GLU A 484 5.72 25.77 -28.38
C GLU A 484 5.63 25.06 -27.03
N GLN A 485 6.54 24.13 -26.77
CA GLN A 485 6.62 23.38 -25.54
C GLN A 485 6.94 24.28 -24.33
N VAL A 486 7.87 25.23 -24.49
CA VAL A 486 8.17 26.22 -23.44
C VAL A 486 6.98 27.13 -23.15
N GLU A 487 6.29 27.62 -24.19
CA GLU A 487 5.10 28.47 -24.04
C GLU A 487 3.94 27.73 -23.39
N CYS A 488 3.70 26.47 -23.78
CA CYS A 488 2.65 25.64 -23.21
C CYS A 488 2.88 25.34 -21.73
N GLN A 489 4.12 25.02 -21.35
CA GLN A 489 4.47 24.64 -19.97
C GLN A 489 4.63 25.84 -19.03
N ASN A 490 4.70 27.07 -19.54
CA ASN A 490 4.93 28.27 -18.74
C ASN A 490 3.98 28.36 -17.51
N PRO A 491 4.48 28.75 -16.31
CA PRO A 491 5.81 29.24 -15.98
C PRO A 491 6.87 28.17 -15.67
N LYS A 492 6.60 26.87 -15.89
CA LYS A 492 7.56 25.81 -15.57
C LYS A 492 8.85 25.96 -16.41
N PRO A 493 10.02 26.14 -15.77
CA PRO A 493 11.28 26.01 -16.48
C PRO A 493 11.53 24.53 -16.72
N ILE A 494 11.44 24.08 -17.97
CA ILE A 494 11.60 22.66 -18.33
C ILE A 494 13.05 22.21 -18.06
N LEU A 495 13.21 21.19 -17.21
CA LEU A 495 14.45 20.45 -16.97
C LEU A 495 14.53 19.20 -17.86
N LEU A 496 13.45 18.44 -17.99
CA LEU A 496 13.37 17.24 -18.84
C LEU A 496 12.14 17.32 -19.74
N ASP A 497 12.36 17.27 -21.05
CA ASP A 497 11.30 17.35 -22.07
C ASP A 497 10.75 15.96 -22.44
N THR A 498 10.26 15.24 -21.43
CA THR A 498 9.98 13.80 -21.50
C THR A 498 8.95 13.39 -22.57
N GLY A 499 8.04 14.27 -22.96
CA GLY A 499 7.04 14.02 -23.99
C GLY A 499 7.65 13.95 -25.38
N GLU A 500 8.71 14.73 -25.61
CA GLU A 500 9.43 14.84 -26.88
C GLU A 500 10.69 13.96 -26.94
N MET A 501 10.99 13.23 -25.86
CA MET A 501 12.10 12.27 -25.77
C MET A 501 11.61 10.86 -26.09
N LYS A 502 12.03 10.35 -27.27
CA LYS A 502 11.57 9.08 -27.85
C LYS A 502 12.66 8.01 -27.99
N GLN A 503 13.90 8.32 -27.58
CA GLN A 503 15.03 7.41 -27.65
C GLN A 503 15.49 7.01 -26.24
N PRO A 504 15.73 5.71 -25.96
CA PRO A 504 15.58 4.56 -26.85
C PRO A 504 14.11 4.15 -27.12
N TYR A 505 13.18 4.64 -26.30
CA TYR A 505 11.72 4.60 -26.49
C TYR A 505 11.09 5.70 -25.62
N ASP A 506 9.76 5.75 -25.49
CA ASP A 506 9.03 6.80 -24.76
C ASP A 506 9.51 7.01 -23.31
N TRP A 507 9.76 8.26 -22.93
CA TRP A 507 10.21 8.62 -21.59
C TRP A 507 9.10 8.81 -20.57
N ALA A 508 7.90 9.21 -21.00
CA ALA A 508 6.73 9.41 -20.15
C ALA A 508 5.45 8.98 -20.87
N PRO A 509 4.38 8.62 -20.14
CA PRO A 509 3.08 8.35 -20.74
C PRO A 509 2.49 9.60 -21.39
N SER A 510 1.78 9.41 -22.50
CA SER A 510 0.89 10.42 -23.10
C SER A 510 -0.58 10.01 -23.01
N ILE A 511 -0.85 8.70 -23.05
CA ILE A 511 -2.19 8.13 -23.03
C ILE A 511 -2.49 7.65 -21.61
N LEU A 512 -3.53 8.20 -20.99
CA LEU A 512 -3.90 7.93 -19.61
C LEU A 512 -5.27 7.25 -19.50
N PRO A 513 -5.40 6.17 -18.70
CA PRO A 513 -6.68 5.58 -18.34
C PRO A 513 -7.40 6.44 -17.32
N LEU A 514 -8.64 6.82 -17.62
CA LEU A 514 -9.57 7.46 -16.69
C LEU A 514 -10.74 6.51 -16.45
N GLN A 515 -11.11 6.30 -15.20
CA GLN A 515 -12.14 5.33 -14.84
C GLN A 515 -12.99 5.80 -13.66
N ILE A 516 -14.31 5.63 -13.81
CA ILE A 516 -15.29 5.82 -12.74
C ILE A 516 -15.92 4.45 -12.44
N LEU A 517 -15.91 4.04 -11.18
CA LEU A 517 -16.62 2.86 -10.69
C LEU A 517 -17.75 3.29 -9.75
N ARG A 518 -18.92 2.66 -9.86
CA ARG A 518 -20.09 2.90 -9.01
C ARG A 518 -20.48 1.62 -8.28
N ILE A 519 -20.70 1.74 -6.98
CA ILE A 519 -21.33 0.71 -6.14
C ILE A 519 -22.45 1.40 -5.34
N GLY A 520 -23.69 1.22 -5.76
CA GLY A 520 -24.82 1.88 -5.12
C GLY A 520 -24.73 3.41 -5.21
N GLN A 521 -24.64 4.07 -4.05
CA GLN A 521 -24.41 5.51 -3.91
C GLN A 521 -22.94 5.92 -3.71
N LEU A 522 -21.99 4.97 -3.78
CA LEU A 522 -20.55 5.26 -3.82
C LEU A 522 -20.05 5.36 -5.25
N VAL A 523 -19.24 6.38 -5.54
CA VAL A 523 -18.53 6.58 -6.80
C VAL A 523 -17.03 6.72 -6.53
N ILE A 524 -16.22 5.91 -7.18
CA ILE A 524 -14.76 5.86 -7.06
C ILE A 524 -14.17 6.43 -8.35
N LEU A 525 -13.32 7.45 -8.21
CA LEU A 525 -12.57 8.06 -9.31
C LEU A 525 -11.15 7.50 -9.32
N SER A 526 -10.87 6.58 -10.24
CA SER A 526 -9.55 5.98 -10.44
C SER A 526 -8.69 6.92 -11.27
N VAL A 527 -7.72 7.59 -10.64
CA VAL A 527 -6.86 8.58 -11.30
C VAL A 527 -5.39 8.12 -11.38
N PRO A 528 -4.71 8.30 -12.52
CA PRO A 528 -3.35 7.78 -12.73
C PRO A 528 -2.24 8.73 -12.26
N GLY A 529 -2.42 9.41 -11.12
CA GLY A 529 -1.42 10.35 -10.60
C GLY A 529 -1.66 10.76 -9.15
N GLU A 530 -0.79 11.64 -8.67
CA GLU A 530 -0.78 12.18 -7.32
C GLU A 530 -1.43 13.58 -7.30
N PHE A 531 -2.73 13.62 -7.03
CA PHE A 531 -3.46 14.88 -6.92
C PHE A 531 -3.11 15.56 -5.61
N THR A 532 -2.84 16.87 -5.63
CA THR A 532 -2.76 17.69 -4.41
C THR A 532 -4.12 17.77 -3.71
N THR A 533 -4.11 18.26 -2.49
CA THR A 533 -5.30 18.43 -1.66
C THR A 533 -6.38 19.21 -2.42
N MET A 534 -6.09 20.40 -2.94
CA MET A 534 -7.11 21.21 -3.61
C MET A 534 -7.47 20.66 -4.99
N ALA A 535 -6.52 20.06 -5.72
CA ALA A 535 -6.82 19.40 -6.98
C ALA A 535 -7.85 18.27 -6.81
N GLY A 536 -7.66 17.42 -5.78
CA GLY A 536 -8.61 16.37 -5.46
C GLY A 536 -9.98 16.88 -5.02
N ARG A 537 -10.01 17.97 -4.21
CA ARG A 537 -11.27 18.63 -3.83
C ARG A 537 -12.06 19.13 -5.03
N ARG A 538 -11.40 19.83 -5.96
CA ARG A 538 -12.04 20.33 -7.19
C ARG A 538 -12.60 19.20 -8.05
N LEU A 539 -11.83 18.14 -8.26
CA LEU A 539 -12.28 16.97 -9.03
C LEU A 539 -13.50 16.30 -8.38
N ARG A 540 -13.46 16.02 -7.07
CA ARG A 540 -14.60 15.41 -6.37
C ARG A 540 -15.85 16.27 -6.43
N ASN A 541 -15.72 17.58 -6.25
CA ASN A 541 -16.84 18.50 -6.27
C ASN A 541 -17.48 18.58 -7.66
N ALA A 542 -16.67 18.73 -8.72
CA ALA A 542 -17.15 18.79 -10.10
C ALA A 542 -17.89 17.51 -10.50
N VAL A 543 -17.31 16.34 -10.20
CA VAL A 543 -17.97 15.06 -10.47
C VAL A 543 -19.24 14.90 -9.63
N LYS A 544 -19.20 15.26 -8.33
CA LYS A 544 -20.39 15.21 -7.48
C LYS A 544 -21.51 16.07 -8.04
N GLU A 545 -21.20 17.29 -8.50
CA GLU A 545 -22.15 18.19 -9.13
C GLU A 545 -22.73 17.59 -10.42
N ALA A 546 -21.89 17.03 -11.29
CA ALA A 546 -22.33 16.34 -12.52
C ALA A 546 -23.23 15.12 -12.24
N LEU A 547 -23.05 14.43 -11.11
CA LEU A 547 -23.84 13.27 -10.73
C LEU A 547 -25.22 13.62 -10.14
N ILE A 548 -25.35 14.79 -9.50
CA ILE A 548 -26.59 15.23 -8.84
C ILE A 548 -27.39 16.22 -9.69
N SER A 549 -26.78 16.82 -10.71
CA SER A 549 -27.44 17.74 -11.64
C SER A 549 -28.21 17.00 -12.74
N GLY A 550 -29.31 17.60 -13.22
CA GLY A 550 -30.15 17.07 -14.29
C GLY A 550 -31.45 16.37 -13.84
N ASP A 551 -32.31 16.05 -14.82
CA ASP A 551 -33.68 15.55 -14.60
C ASP A 551 -33.76 14.11 -14.06
N SER A 552 -32.68 13.33 -14.20
CA SER A 552 -32.69 11.90 -13.89
C SER A 552 -32.77 11.59 -12.39
N LYS A 553 -32.36 12.53 -11.51
CA LYS A 553 -32.16 12.31 -10.06
C LYS A 553 -31.54 10.94 -9.74
N MET A 554 -30.62 10.45 -10.60
CA MET A 554 -30.06 9.09 -10.50
C MET A 554 -29.38 8.85 -9.14
N PHE A 555 -28.85 9.93 -8.55
CA PHE A 555 -28.34 9.95 -7.20
C PHE A 555 -29.09 11.00 -6.38
N GLY A 556 -29.44 10.65 -5.14
CA GLY A 556 -29.85 11.64 -4.14
C GLY A 556 -28.65 12.47 -3.66
N SER A 557 -28.89 13.36 -2.71
CA SER A 557 -27.83 14.15 -2.04
C SER A 557 -26.82 13.29 -1.25
N ASN A 558 -27.10 12.00 -1.08
CA ASN A 558 -26.29 11.02 -0.35
C ASN A 558 -25.15 10.39 -1.16
N VAL A 559 -24.93 10.80 -2.42
CA VAL A 559 -23.79 10.30 -3.21
C VAL A 559 -22.44 10.63 -2.56
N ARG A 560 -21.57 9.63 -2.50
CA ARG A 560 -20.20 9.74 -2.00
C ARG A 560 -19.23 9.59 -3.15
N VAL A 561 -18.38 10.59 -3.35
CA VAL A 561 -17.32 10.55 -4.36
C VAL A 561 -15.98 10.44 -3.65
N VAL A 562 -15.23 9.36 -3.91
CA VAL A 562 -13.87 9.14 -3.41
C VAL A 562 -12.89 9.12 -4.58
N ILE A 563 -11.65 9.54 -4.35
CA ILE A 563 -10.56 9.40 -5.33
C ILE A 563 -9.72 8.19 -4.93
N ALA A 564 -9.32 7.39 -5.91
CA ALA A 564 -8.28 6.39 -5.82
C ALA A 564 -7.09 6.87 -6.65
N GLY A 565 -6.11 7.49 -5.97
CA GLY A 565 -4.87 7.95 -6.61
C GLY A 565 -4.00 6.79 -7.09
N LEU A 566 -3.04 7.09 -7.97
CA LEU A 566 -2.03 6.15 -8.44
C LEU A 566 -2.60 4.86 -9.03
N THR A 567 -3.69 4.99 -9.79
CA THR A 567 -4.49 3.87 -10.31
C THR A 567 -4.25 3.63 -11.80
N ASN A 568 -4.11 2.35 -12.19
CA ASN A 568 -3.95 1.80 -13.54
C ASN A 568 -2.64 2.18 -14.28
N THR A 569 -2.14 3.39 -14.11
CA THR A 569 -0.81 3.85 -14.54
C THR A 569 -0.33 4.97 -13.61
N TYR A 570 0.84 5.54 -13.89
CA TYR A 570 1.41 6.64 -13.14
C TYR A 570 1.90 7.75 -14.06
N SER A 571 1.43 8.97 -13.81
CA SER A 571 1.76 10.18 -14.56
C SER A 571 2.18 11.33 -13.64
N GLN A 572 2.93 11.03 -12.58
CA GLN A 572 3.42 12.02 -11.61
C GLN A 572 2.28 12.78 -10.91
N TYR A 573 2.43 14.10 -10.73
CA TYR A 573 1.57 14.93 -9.90
C TYR A 573 0.49 15.65 -10.69
N VAL A 574 -0.56 16.07 -9.98
CA VAL A 574 -1.60 16.96 -10.51
C VAL A 574 -1.87 18.06 -9.49
N THR A 575 -1.46 19.27 -9.82
CA THR A 575 -1.70 20.49 -9.04
C THR A 575 -2.90 21.26 -9.58
N THR A 576 -3.44 22.19 -8.78
CA THR A 576 -4.28 23.26 -9.34
C THR A 576 -3.48 24.16 -10.27
N PHE A 577 -4.18 24.99 -11.07
CA PHE A 577 -3.51 25.99 -11.91
C PHE A 577 -2.70 26.96 -11.03
N GLU A 578 -3.24 27.32 -9.87
CA GLU A 578 -2.66 28.25 -8.92
C GLU A 578 -1.42 27.66 -8.24
N GLU A 579 -1.51 26.42 -7.74
CA GLU A 579 -0.36 25.69 -7.18
C GLU A 579 0.74 25.50 -8.23
N TYR A 580 0.36 25.25 -9.49
CA TYR A 580 1.31 25.11 -10.60
C TYR A 580 2.15 26.37 -10.80
N GLN A 581 1.59 27.56 -10.61
CA GLN A 581 2.33 28.82 -10.80
C GLN A 581 3.50 28.97 -9.82
N ILE A 582 3.44 28.33 -8.65
CA ILE A 582 4.48 28.43 -7.62
C ILE A 582 5.68 27.55 -7.97
N GLN A 583 5.52 26.51 -8.80
CA GLN A 583 6.60 25.60 -9.20
C GLN A 583 7.39 24.98 -8.03
N ARG A 584 6.69 24.61 -6.95
CA ARG A 584 7.20 23.61 -5.99
C ARG A 584 7.32 22.24 -6.65
N TYR A 585 7.79 21.24 -5.90
CA TYR A 585 8.03 19.89 -6.44
C TYR A 585 6.80 19.34 -7.19
N GLU A 586 5.60 19.45 -6.60
CA GLU A 586 4.37 18.95 -7.22
C GLU A 586 4.05 19.71 -8.52
N GLY A 587 4.20 21.04 -8.54
CA GLY A 587 3.94 21.87 -9.72
C GLY A 587 4.92 21.62 -10.86
N ALA A 588 6.21 21.41 -10.54
CA ALA A 588 7.22 21.02 -11.52
C ALA A 588 7.01 19.60 -12.05
N SER A 589 6.34 18.74 -11.27
CA SER A 589 6.05 17.35 -11.62
C SER A 589 4.65 17.16 -12.24
N THR A 590 3.86 18.23 -12.40
CA THR A 590 2.60 18.21 -13.16
C THR A 590 2.88 18.16 -14.66
N LEU A 591 2.98 16.95 -15.22
CA LEU A 591 3.60 16.71 -16.53
C LEU A 591 3.00 17.51 -17.69
N TYR A 592 1.68 17.59 -17.78
CA TYR A 592 0.97 18.09 -18.98
C TYR A 592 0.62 19.58 -18.92
N GLY A 593 1.40 20.34 -18.15
CA GLY A 593 1.28 21.79 -18.06
C GLY A 593 0.19 22.28 -17.08
N PRO A 594 -0.05 23.60 -17.06
CA PRO A 594 -0.89 24.27 -16.05
C PRO A 594 -2.37 23.85 -16.09
N HIS A 595 -2.83 23.28 -17.20
CA HIS A 595 -4.22 22.87 -17.40
C HIS A 595 -4.46 21.37 -17.22
N THR A 596 -3.48 20.65 -16.66
CA THR A 596 -3.60 19.20 -16.39
C THR A 596 -4.84 18.88 -15.56
N LEU A 597 -5.06 19.57 -14.43
CA LEU A 597 -6.24 19.35 -13.58
C LEU A 597 -7.55 19.67 -14.32
N SER A 598 -7.58 20.75 -15.10
CA SER A 598 -8.77 21.13 -15.87
C SER A 598 -9.13 20.06 -16.90
N GLY A 599 -8.14 19.45 -17.54
CA GLY A 599 -8.32 18.29 -18.42
C GLY A 599 -8.92 17.09 -17.68
N TYR A 600 -8.40 16.75 -16.50
CA TYR A 600 -8.99 15.69 -15.68
C TYR A 600 -10.44 15.98 -15.29
N ILE A 601 -10.75 17.18 -14.81
CA ILE A 601 -12.12 17.56 -14.43
C ILE A 601 -13.07 17.39 -15.62
N GLN A 602 -12.72 17.94 -16.79
CA GLN A 602 -13.52 17.83 -18.00
C GLN A 602 -13.82 16.38 -18.39
N GLU A 603 -12.79 15.53 -18.41
CA GLU A 603 -12.98 14.14 -18.85
C GLU A 603 -13.76 13.31 -17.80
N PHE A 604 -13.55 13.55 -16.51
CA PHE A 604 -14.34 12.89 -15.47
C PHE A 604 -15.81 13.37 -15.44
N GLU A 605 -16.09 14.63 -15.75
CA GLU A 605 -17.48 15.11 -15.94
C GLU A 605 -18.17 14.42 -17.11
N LYS A 606 -17.45 14.17 -18.22
CA LYS A 606 -17.97 13.37 -19.35
C LYS A 606 -18.27 11.94 -18.91
N LEU A 607 -17.38 11.29 -18.16
CA LEU A 607 -17.61 9.95 -17.62
C LEU A 607 -18.82 9.92 -16.67
N ALA A 608 -18.95 10.92 -15.80
CA ALA A 608 -20.06 11.05 -14.87
C ALA A 608 -21.39 11.25 -15.61
N SER A 609 -21.41 12.10 -16.64
CA SER A 609 -22.58 12.33 -17.48
C SER A 609 -23.01 11.09 -18.25
N ALA A 610 -22.04 10.30 -18.75
CA ALA A 610 -22.29 9.02 -19.41
C ALA A 610 -22.81 7.95 -18.43
N LEU A 611 -22.34 7.98 -17.19
CA LEU A 611 -22.86 7.14 -16.10
C LEU A 611 -24.32 7.48 -15.79
N VAL A 612 -24.64 8.77 -15.64
CA VAL A 612 -26.00 9.28 -15.38
C VAL A 612 -26.96 8.98 -16.52
N SER A 613 -26.52 9.13 -17.76
CA SER A 613 -27.35 8.88 -18.95
C SER A 613 -27.40 7.42 -19.38
N GLY A 614 -26.66 6.52 -18.73
CA GLY A 614 -26.57 5.11 -19.12
C GLY A 614 -25.91 4.87 -20.49
N LYS A 615 -25.20 5.87 -21.04
CA LYS A 615 -24.56 5.79 -22.36
C LYS A 615 -23.16 5.21 -22.27
N PRO A 616 -22.70 4.45 -23.28
CA PRO A 616 -21.30 4.03 -23.37
C PRO A 616 -20.39 5.23 -23.61
N VAL A 617 -19.10 5.05 -23.34
CA VAL A 617 -18.04 6.03 -23.63
C VAL A 617 -17.09 5.41 -24.64
N GLU A 618 -16.57 6.21 -25.56
CA GLU A 618 -15.56 5.76 -26.50
C GLU A 618 -14.29 5.32 -25.77
N ARG A 619 -13.71 4.21 -26.22
CA ARG A 619 -12.54 3.60 -25.57
C ARG A 619 -11.30 4.50 -25.59
N GLY A 620 -11.18 5.36 -26.60
CA GLY A 620 -10.01 6.21 -26.81
C GLY A 620 -8.78 5.48 -27.38
N PRO A 621 -7.67 6.19 -27.60
CA PRO A 621 -6.42 5.62 -28.13
C PRO A 621 -5.84 4.57 -27.17
N GLN A 622 -5.32 3.47 -27.69
CA GLN A 622 -4.73 2.44 -26.84
C GLN A 622 -3.34 2.85 -26.35
N PRO A 623 -3.05 2.71 -25.05
CA PRO A 623 -1.71 2.96 -24.52
C PRO A 623 -0.72 1.91 -25.06
N PRO A 624 0.58 2.25 -25.21
CA PRO A 624 1.56 1.30 -25.71
C PRO A 624 1.87 0.20 -24.69
N ASP A 625 2.15 -1.00 -25.21
CA ASP A 625 2.86 -2.07 -24.52
C ASP A 625 4.34 -2.02 -24.94
N LEU A 626 5.22 -1.70 -24.00
CA LEU A 626 6.66 -1.56 -24.24
C LEU A 626 7.47 -2.72 -23.63
N LEU A 627 6.85 -3.87 -23.30
CA LEU A 627 7.56 -4.98 -22.66
C LEU A 627 8.81 -5.42 -23.44
N ASP A 628 8.68 -5.58 -24.75
CA ASP A 628 9.77 -6.06 -25.62
C ASP A 628 10.87 -5.02 -25.86
N LYS A 629 10.67 -3.78 -25.42
CA LYS A 629 11.66 -2.70 -25.52
C LYS A 629 12.42 -2.48 -24.22
N GLN A 630 12.02 -3.12 -23.11
CA GLN A 630 12.58 -2.85 -21.80
C GLN A 630 14.09 -3.13 -21.74
N ILE A 631 14.83 -2.19 -21.14
CA ILE A 631 16.28 -2.29 -20.94
C ILE A 631 16.54 -2.65 -19.48
N SER A 632 17.43 -3.60 -19.23
CA SER A 632 17.87 -3.97 -17.87
C SER A 632 19.39 -3.93 -17.78
N LEU A 633 19.92 -3.17 -16.82
CA LEU A 633 21.36 -3.07 -16.51
C LEU A 633 21.69 -3.71 -15.15
N LEU A 634 20.68 -4.27 -14.48
CA LEU A 634 20.86 -4.97 -13.21
C LEU A 634 21.59 -6.30 -13.44
N THR A 635 22.74 -6.46 -12.79
CA THR A 635 23.53 -7.70 -12.88
C THR A 635 22.77 -8.90 -12.28
N PRO A 636 22.82 -10.09 -12.90
CA PRO A 636 22.24 -11.29 -12.32
C PRO A 636 23.04 -11.75 -11.09
N VAL A 637 22.41 -12.57 -10.24
CA VAL A 637 23.16 -13.32 -9.20
C VAL A 637 24.03 -14.36 -9.90
N VAL A 638 25.34 -14.29 -9.70
CA VAL A 638 26.31 -15.18 -10.37
C VAL A 638 26.43 -16.50 -9.61
N VAL A 639 26.87 -16.44 -8.35
CA VAL A 639 27.13 -17.57 -7.48
C VAL A 639 27.08 -17.12 -6.02
N ASP A 640 26.62 -17.99 -5.13
CA ASP A 640 26.73 -17.83 -3.68
C ASP A 640 27.75 -18.83 -3.12
N ALA A 641 28.47 -18.43 -2.09
CA ALA A 641 29.46 -19.28 -1.41
C ALA A 641 29.45 -19.06 0.10
N THR A 642 29.92 -20.06 0.84
CA THR A 642 30.26 -19.99 2.27
C THR A 642 31.76 -20.27 2.46
N PRO A 643 32.34 -19.92 3.63
CA PRO A 643 33.68 -20.35 3.98
C PRO A 643 33.82 -21.89 4.01
N PRO A 644 35.03 -22.44 3.83
CA PRO A 644 35.27 -23.88 3.95
C PRO A 644 34.77 -24.44 5.29
N GLY A 645 34.00 -25.52 5.24
CA GLY A 645 33.43 -26.18 6.43
C GLY A 645 32.12 -25.57 6.96
N VAL A 646 31.67 -24.45 6.39
CA VAL A 646 30.41 -23.78 6.75
C VAL A 646 29.34 -24.07 5.69
N LYS A 647 28.10 -24.27 6.11
CA LYS A 647 26.93 -24.46 5.23
C LYS A 647 26.01 -23.25 5.28
N PHE A 648 25.27 -23.02 4.19
CA PHE A 648 24.20 -22.03 4.20
C PHE A 648 23.15 -22.38 5.27
N GLY A 649 22.79 -21.40 6.09
CA GLY A 649 21.93 -21.57 7.26
C GLY A 649 22.69 -21.84 8.58
N ASP A 650 24.01 -22.04 8.56
CA ASP A 650 24.79 -22.07 9.80
C ASP A 650 24.78 -20.68 10.47
N VAL A 651 24.74 -20.67 11.81
CA VAL A 651 24.82 -19.44 12.60
C VAL A 651 26.26 -18.92 12.61
N SER A 652 26.44 -17.65 12.23
CA SER A 652 27.71 -16.91 12.31
C SER A 652 27.85 -16.10 13.59
N SER A 653 26.73 -15.58 14.11
CA SER A 653 26.64 -14.90 15.42
C SER A 653 25.33 -15.32 16.08
N ASP A 654 25.42 -16.01 17.20
CA ASP A 654 24.28 -16.56 17.95
C ASP A 654 23.86 -15.64 19.11
N VAL A 655 22.76 -15.98 19.77
CA VAL A 655 22.38 -15.36 21.05
C VAL A 655 23.39 -15.70 22.15
N PRO A 656 23.58 -14.84 23.18
CA PRO A 656 24.44 -15.18 24.32
C PRO A 656 23.96 -16.43 25.05
N GLU A 657 24.88 -17.23 25.58
CA GLU A 657 24.49 -18.42 26.35
C GLU A 657 23.69 -18.06 27.60
N ASN A 658 22.62 -18.82 27.87
CA ASN A 658 21.72 -18.60 29.01
C ASN A 658 21.11 -17.19 29.05
N SER A 659 20.87 -16.58 27.87
CA SER A 659 20.28 -15.25 27.77
C SER A 659 18.78 -15.24 28.09
N THR A 660 18.36 -14.19 28.79
CA THR A 660 16.96 -13.81 28.98
C THR A 660 16.75 -12.40 28.42
N PHE A 661 15.67 -12.24 27.68
CA PHE A 661 15.26 -10.96 27.11
C PHE A 661 13.91 -10.52 27.66
N THR A 662 13.70 -9.20 27.72
CA THR A 662 12.52 -8.54 28.26
C THR A 662 11.61 -8.04 27.14
N ARG A 663 10.32 -8.33 27.27
CA ARG A 663 9.30 -7.87 26.31
C ARG A 663 9.20 -6.34 26.26
N GLY A 664 9.01 -5.82 25.06
CA GLY A 664 8.74 -4.42 24.76
C GLY A 664 9.95 -3.51 24.63
N ASN A 665 11.15 -3.96 25.02
CA ASN A 665 12.37 -3.15 25.00
C ASN A 665 13.55 -3.86 24.33
N ASP A 666 13.67 -5.17 24.48
CA ASP A 666 14.84 -5.90 23.97
C ASP A 666 14.68 -6.28 22.50
N ASN A 667 15.82 -6.30 21.80
CA ASN A 667 15.93 -6.74 20.41
C ASN A 667 16.89 -7.93 20.35
N VAL A 668 16.40 -9.07 19.84
CA VAL A 668 17.22 -10.28 19.64
C VAL A 668 17.77 -10.26 18.22
N THR A 669 19.08 -10.38 18.06
CA THR A 669 19.73 -10.42 16.76
C THR A 669 20.51 -11.72 16.60
N VAL A 670 20.24 -12.45 15.50
CA VAL A 670 21.00 -13.65 15.11
C VAL A 670 21.46 -13.49 13.67
N ILE A 671 22.72 -13.83 13.37
CA ILE A 671 23.29 -13.69 12.03
C ILE A 671 23.63 -15.07 11.48
N PHE A 672 23.12 -15.38 10.29
CA PHE A 672 23.36 -16.63 9.58
C PHE A 672 24.24 -16.42 8.35
N TRP A 673 25.05 -17.41 8.01
CA TRP A 673 25.64 -17.53 6.67
C TRP A 673 24.52 -17.78 5.67
N SER A 674 24.40 -16.91 4.67
CA SER A 674 23.26 -16.89 3.77
C SER A 674 23.66 -16.64 2.31
N ALA A 675 22.67 -16.55 1.44
CA ALA A 675 22.79 -16.33 0.02
C ALA A 675 21.92 -15.13 -0.42
N CYS A 676 22.08 -14.69 -1.67
CA CYS A 676 21.31 -13.58 -2.19
C CYS A 676 19.79 -13.87 -2.23
N PRO A 677 18.93 -13.04 -1.59
CA PRO A 677 17.46 -13.18 -1.62
C PRO A 677 16.83 -13.09 -3.01
N ARG A 678 17.59 -12.69 -4.03
CA ARG A 678 17.12 -12.70 -5.42
C ARG A 678 17.07 -14.09 -6.04
N ASN A 679 17.69 -15.11 -5.43
CA ASN A 679 17.60 -16.47 -5.94
C ASN A 679 16.19 -17.05 -5.82
N ASP A 680 15.47 -16.70 -4.75
CA ASP A 680 14.08 -17.04 -4.54
C ASP A 680 13.44 -15.98 -3.66
N LEU A 681 12.36 -15.36 -4.15
CA LEU A 681 11.61 -14.33 -3.41
C LEU A 681 10.90 -14.92 -2.19
N LEU A 682 10.80 -16.26 -2.12
CA LEU A 682 10.02 -17.00 -1.13
C LEU A 682 8.58 -16.47 -1.07
N THR A 683 7.97 -16.18 -2.23
CA THR A 683 6.59 -15.72 -2.35
C THR A 683 5.64 -16.65 -1.60
N GLU A 684 4.79 -16.07 -0.76
CA GLU A 684 3.90 -16.77 0.19
C GLU A 684 4.59 -17.60 1.29
N GLY A 685 5.92 -17.70 1.27
CA GLY A 685 6.75 -18.26 2.33
C GLY A 685 7.32 -17.17 3.26
N THR A 686 8.47 -17.46 3.86
CA THR A 686 9.17 -16.53 4.77
C THR A 686 10.70 -16.74 4.73
N PHE A 687 11.46 -15.66 4.90
CA PHE A 687 12.92 -15.67 5.14
C PHE A 687 13.27 -15.92 6.62
N ALA A 688 12.34 -15.65 7.54
CA ALA A 688 12.61 -15.63 8.97
C ALA A 688 11.39 -16.07 9.80
N LEU A 689 11.66 -16.82 10.87
CA LEU A 689 10.66 -17.20 11.87
C LEU A 689 11.21 -16.96 13.26
N VAL A 690 10.32 -16.53 14.15
CA VAL A 690 10.47 -16.69 15.59
C VAL A 690 9.55 -17.85 15.99
N GLU A 691 10.14 -18.87 16.60
CA GLU A 691 9.41 -20.05 17.04
C GLU A 691 9.41 -20.11 18.56
N MET A 692 8.26 -20.46 19.13
CA MET A 692 8.08 -20.68 20.56
C MET A 692 8.07 -22.18 20.85
N LEU A 693 8.81 -22.59 21.88
CA LEU A 693 8.79 -23.96 22.38
C LEU A 693 7.48 -24.22 23.13
N LYS A 694 6.69 -25.17 22.64
CA LYS A 694 5.49 -25.68 23.32
C LYS A 694 5.79 -27.00 24.04
N GLU A 695 4.74 -27.69 24.49
CA GLU A 695 4.88 -29.01 25.12
C GLU A 695 5.49 -30.04 24.15
N LYS A 696 6.10 -31.11 24.68
CA LYS A 696 6.74 -32.20 23.91
C LYS A 696 7.81 -31.71 22.91
N ASP A 697 8.55 -30.68 23.28
CA ASP A 697 9.65 -30.11 22.49
C ASP A 697 9.30 -29.75 21.05
N THR A 698 8.02 -29.39 20.83
CA THR A 698 7.52 -28.94 19.54
C THR A 698 7.69 -27.43 19.41
N TRP A 699 8.25 -27.00 18.28
CA TRP A 699 8.43 -25.58 17.95
C TRP A 699 7.26 -25.07 17.14
N LEU A 700 6.61 -24.02 17.62
CA LEU A 700 5.48 -23.37 16.95
C LEU A 700 5.93 -22.01 16.41
N PRO A 701 5.81 -21.74 15.10
CA PRO A 701 5.99 -20.40 14.56
C PRO A 701 5.00 -19.41 15.18
N VAL A 702 5.51 -18.29 15.70
CA VAL A 702 4.67 -17.24 16.31
C VAL A 702 4.86 -15.86 15.68
N TYR A 703 6.02 -15.61 15.06
CA TYR A 703 6.27 -14.42 14.23
C TYR A 703 7.00 -14.81 12.94
N ASP A 704 6.70 -14.15 11.84
CA ASP A 704 7.38 -14.32 10.55
C ASP A 704 7.76 -12.97 9.90
N ASP A 705 8.31 -13.01 8.68
CA ASP A 705 8.77 -11.82 7.96
C ASP A 705 7.63 -10.94 7.39
N ASP A 706 6.37 -11.22 7.76
CA ASP A 706 5.19 -10.37 7.55
C ASP A 706 4.77 -9.65 8.85
N ASP A 707 5.42 -9.94 9.99
CA ASP A 707 5.18 -9.27 11.26
C ASP A 707 6.05 -8.03 11.42
N PHE A 708 5.42 -6.90 11.79
CA PHE A 708 6.07 -5.59 11.92
C PHE A 708 7.30 -5.58 12.86
N CYS A 709 7.37 -6.53 13.79
CA CYS A 709 8.41 -6.63 14.82
C CYS A 709 9.62 -7.49 14.43
N LEU A 710 9.57 -8.21 13.31
CA LEU A 710 10.65 -9.08 12.84
C LEU A 710 11.25 -8.50 11.56
N ARG A 711 12.57 -8.32 11.52
CA ARG A 711 13.27 -7.77 10.36
C ARG A 711 14.27 -8.79 9.83
N PHE A 712 14.22 -9.01 8.53
CA PHE A 712 15.22 -9.74 7.78
C PHE A 712 16.17 -8.73 7.12
N LYS A 713 17.45 -8.75 7.46
CA LYS A 713 18.49 -7.89 6.86
C LYS A 713 19.53 -8.74 6.15
N TRP A 714 19.76 -8.48 4.88
CA TRP A 714 20.77 -9.13 4.07
C TRP A 714 21.96 -8.20 3.83
N SER A 715 23.17 -8.73 3.94
CA SER A 715 24.38 -7.94 3.73
C SER A 715 25.52 -8.78 3.16
N ARG A 716 26.52 -8.11 2.58
CA ARG A 716 27.74 -8.74 2.08
C ARG A 716 28.96 -7.86 2.34
N PRO A 717 30.16 -8.45 2.52
CA PRO A 717 31.38 -7.68 2.79
C PRO A 717 31.76 -6.70 1.69
N SER A 718 31.41 -7.00 0.44
CA SER A 718 31.60 -6.12 -0.72
C SER A 718 30.58 -6.44 -1.81
N LYS A 719 30.34 -5.49 -2.73
CA LYS A 719 29.29 -5.59 -3.77
C LYS A 719 29.37 -6.85 -4.65
N LEU A 720 30.56 -7.41 -4.87
CA LEU A 720 30.77 -8.61 -5.70
C LEU A 720 31.09 -9.87 -4.88
N SER A 721 31.01 -9.80 -3.56
CA SER A 721 31.25 -10.95 -2.70
C SER A 721 30.22 -12.06 -2.96
N PRO A 722 30.64 -13.31 -3.20
CA PRO A 722 29.74 -14.46 -3.25
C PRO A 722 29.30 -14.89 -1.84
N GLN A 723 29.99 -14.43 -0.79
CA GLN A 723 29.62 -14.67 0.60
C GLN A 723 28.71 -13.56 1.11
N SER A 724 27.64 -13.95 1.81
CA SER A 724 26.67 -13.02 2.38
C SER A 724 26.11 -13.50 3.71
N HIS A 725 25.47 -12.59 4.43
CA HIS A 725 24.87 -12.84 5.74
C HIS A 725 23.40 -12.43 5.75
N ALA A 726 22.63 -13.14 6.56
CA ALA A 726 21.27 -12.77 6.95
C ALA A 726 21.23 -12.48 8.45
N ALA A 727 21.04 -11.22 8.83
CA ALA A 727 20.78 -10.81 10.20
C ALA A 727 19.26 -10.76 10.41
N ILE A 728 18.76 -11.55 11.36
CA ILE A 728 17.36 -11.56 11.78
C ILE A 728 17.27 -10.78 13.09
N GLU A 729 16.50 -9.70 13.09
CA GLU A 729 16.28 -8.84 14.26
C GLU A 729 14.82 -8.95 14.73
N TRP A 730 14.61 -9.42 15.96
CA TRP A 730 13.28 -9.50 16.56
C TRP A 730 13.16 -8.50 17.72
N LEU A 731 12.43 -7.42 17.48
CA LEU A 731 12.02 -6.49 18.52
C LEU A 731 10.86 -7.12 19.31
N ILE A 732 11.13 -7.60 20.52
CA ILE A 732 10.17 -8.43 21.25
C ILE A 732 8.92 -7.60 21.60
N PRO A 733 7.73 -7.92 21.08
CA PRO A 733 6.51 -7.17 21.39
C PRO A 733 6.14 -7.27 22.87
N LYS A 734 5.43 -6.27 23.40
CA LYS A 734 4.91 -6.30 24.77
C LYS A 734 3.92 -7.45 24.99
N GLU A 735 3.23 -7.82 23.92
CA GLU A 735 2.21 -8.86 23.87
C GLU A 735 2.78 -10.27 23.68
N ALA A 736 4.10 -10.41 23.52
CA ALA A 736 4.74 -11.72 23.41
C ALA A 736 4.49 -12.55 24.69
N GLU A 737 4.27 -13.84 24.52
CA GLU A 737 4.11 -14.78 25.64
C GLU A 737 5.48 -15.02 26.30
N PRO A 738 5.60 -15.05 27.64
CA PRO A 738 6.82 -15.51 28.29
C PRO A 738 7.11 -16.98 27.94
N GLY A 739 8.36 -17.32 27.64
CA GLY A 739 8.72 -18.69 27.30
C GLY A 739 10.09 -18.85 26.66
N VAL A 740 10.32 -20.02 26.07
CA VAL A 740 11.56 -20.35 25.34
C VAL A 740 11.33 -20.17 23.85
N TYR A 741 12.25 -19.46 23.20
CA TYR A 741 12.17 -19.06 21.80
C TYR A 741 13.44 -19.44 21.04
N ARG A 742 13.33 -19.53 19.72
CA ARG A 742 14.48 -19.55 18.80
C ARG A 742 14.15 -18.81 17.51
N ILE A 743 15.19 -18.44 16.77
CA ILE A 743 15.07 -17.82 15.45
C ILE A 743 15.47 -18.84 14.38
N THR A 744 14.67 -18.95 13.31
CA THR A 744 14.94 -19.80 12.16
C THR A 744 14.99 -18.97 10.88
N HIS A 745 16.00 -19.21 10.05
CA HIS A 745 16.21 -18.54 8.77
C HIS A 745 16.05 -19.53 7.60
N PHE A 746 15.45 -19.05 6.51
CA PHE A 746 15.30 -19.75 5.24
C PHE A 746 15.92 -18.94 4.11
N GLY A 747 16.52 -19.62 3.13
CA GLY A 747 17.07 -18.97 1.95
C GLY A 747 17.25 -19.93 0.77
N ALA A 748 17.73 -19.39 -0.34
CA ALA A 748 18.04 -20.13 -1.55
C ALA A 748 19.42 -19.70 -2.08
N ALA A 749 20.31 -20.66 -2.26
CA ALA A 749 21.68 -20.44 -2.71
C ALA A 749 21.85 -20.92 -4.15
N LYS A 750 22.57 -20.13 -4.96
CA LYS A 750 22.91 -20.47 -6.33
C LYS A 750 24.31 -21.07 -6.41
N SER A 751 24.41 -22.29 -6.91
CA SER A 751 25.68 -22.97 -7.12
C SER A 751 26.44 -22.41 -8.34
N ILE A 752 27.73 -22.76 -8.47
CA ILE A 752 28.54 -22.39 -9.64
C ILE A 752 28.00 -22.99 -10.95
N LEU A 753 27.23 -24.08 -10.88
CA LEU A 753 26.55 -24.71 -12.03
C LEU A 753 25.21 -24.03 -12.34
N GLY A 754 24.79 -23.04 -11.54
CA GLY A 754 23.56 -22.29 -11.70
C GLY A 754 22.32 -22.92 -11.07
N SER A 755 22.43 -24.09 -10.45
CA SER A 755 21.31 -24.70 -9.70
C SER A 755 20.99 -23.90 -8.44
N ILE A 756 19.71 -23.83 -8.08
CA ILE A 756 19.24 -23.15 -6.87
C ILE A 756 18.83 -24.20 -5.83
N GLU A 757 19.53 -24.21 -4.70
CA GLU A 757 19.25 -25.09 -3.56
C GLU A 757 18.74 -24.29 -2.38
N ARG A 758 17.60 -24.70 -1.81
CA ARG A 758 17.03 -24.04 -0.64
C ARG A 758 17.63 -24.61 0.63
N PHE A 759 17.79 -23.77 1.64
CA PHE A 759 18.31 -24.16 2.94
C PHE A 759 17.51 -23.56 4.09
N LYS A 760 17.70 -24.13 5.28
CA LYS A 760 17.25 -23.56 6.54
C LYS A 760 18.26 -23.79 7.66
N GLY A 761 18.23 -22.94 8.68
CA GLY A 761 18.95 -23.13 9.93
C GLY A 761 18.33 -22.35 11.08
N SER A 762 18.63 -22.77 12.31
CA SER A 762 18.03 -22.25 13.54
C SER A 762 19.10 -21.89 14.58
N SER A 763 18.85 -20.80 15.32
CA SER A 763 19.66 -20.31 16.42
C SER A 763 19.65 -21.25 17.63
N SER A 764 20.52 -21.00 18.60
CA SER A 764 20.32 -21.50 19.96
C SER A 764 19.04 -20.90 20.55
N ALA A 765 18.41 -21.62 21.48
CA ALA A 765 17.20 -21.13 22.14
C ALA A 765 17.53 -20.13 23.27
N PHE A 766 16.59 -19.24 23.55
CA PHE A 766 16.70 -18.19 24.57
C PHE A 766 15.36 -17.99 25.30
N VAL A 767 15.41 -17.34 26.47
CA VAL A 767 14.21 -17.08 27.29
C VAL A 767 13.70 -15.67 27.05
N VAL A 768 12.38 -15.51 27.00
CA VAL A 768 11.67 -14.22 27.02
C VAL A 768 10.80 -14.16 28.28
N ALA A 769 10.93 -13.07 29.05
CA ALA A 769 10.26 -12.87 30.35
C ALA A 769 9.15 -11.80 30.33
#